data_AF-A0A550C127-F1
#
_entry.id   AF-A0A550C127-F1
#
_cell.length_a   1.000
_cell.length_b   1.000
_cell.length_c   1.000
_cell.angle_alpha   90.00
_cell.angle_beta   90.00
_cell.angle_gamma   90.00
#
_symmetry.space_group_name_H-M   'P 1'
#
loop_
_entity.id
_entity.type
_entity.pdbx_description
1 polymer ?
#
loop_
_entity_poly.entity_id
_entity_poly.type
_entity_poly.pdbx_seq_one_letter_code
_entity_poly.pdbx_strand_id
1 'polypeptide(L)'
;MTSASSTLKREQRTILRLTVDVQNDRVTQSVVREVRFDCRALRVLNDTERLVSVHFTRRVSTKRIEEWINECQCQGKVLDVDGKAMRFSWLGYTESQLKEGSLFLLYEDDSWTVERLFEKLGNVKDIPHEMVASISDKPAEDGTLFTDGCGLIRDSCASEVCSALGVPEDTSVFQIRRGGVKGLLVRYPDEVFDLLCAGPNMKVAIRPSMIKYQGGPTVLEVHNVSRRPRSARLNKHFIILLLTLRVPLKAFEDLLRTNLEFIAGVMTSRQRALDALDASLDSDESGFDQELYELLLAGFQLSEPHVKCLLERLQKRSLDSLRKKLNIRVKNSFYLFGVCDERGVLSEGEVYINISGDVKLGTVLVGRNPAYSTSVLRVLQAVNRPELAHCHNCIVFASQGTRSETTKMQGDVDGDYYWVTTDPTLIPPRTSEPPATIPPRASRKSDYVNEKADGLKVFMRLRRNFTLSSASKAWMDNVTLTPDLADAPLARDLARIVEQAVDLVKSGGNARMLAAELDTILGTTGQESAKARRTYPQWQDPVAHLIAMVPASPKGKQVSFMVDPDLDLSRIVGRDPWTALLKEVEAVMRLFNSALANAIKADEEFAEDGDDVNRDVLKQTDLVKDTFLKHHFPSGANVLTLPASYARASAWYVAGYTRGAKGRGGEAFSWLPYRYLAFIKARTSIGSCSSHPALIVIDLI
;
A
#
# COMPACT_ATOMS: atom_id res chain seq x y z
N MET A 1 11.24 -22.91 -6.97
CA MET A 1 11.68 -21.54 -6.62
C MET A 1 10.45 -20.66 -6.46
N THR A 2 9.63 -20.95 -5.46
CA THR A 2 8.58 -20.06 -4.99
C THR A 2 9.24 -19.19 -3.93
N SER A 3 9.41 -17.90 -4.24
CA SER A 3 9.53 -16.91 -3.19
C SER A 3 8.23 -17.03 -2.39
N ALA A 4 8.28 -17.74 -1.27
CA ALA A 4 7.30 -17.53 -0.23
C ALA A 4 7.32 -16.03 0.01
N SER A 5 6.28 -15.34 -0.47
CA SER A 5 6.07 -13.95 -0.16
C SER A 5 5.79 -13.92 1.34
N SER A 6 6.84 -13.88 2.16
CA SER A 6 6.79 -13.29 3.48
C SER A 6 6.69 -11.77 3.28
N THR A 7 5.61 -11.32 2.63
CA THR A 7 4.94 -10.14 3.15
C THR A 7 4.75 -10.45 4.63
N LEU A 8 5.31 -9.63 5.54
CA LEU A 8 4.94 -9.65 6.94
C LEU A 8 3.41 -9.65 6.97
N LYS A 9 2.79 -10.83 7.13
CA LYS A 9 1.34 -10.98 7.08
C LYS A 9 0.78 -9.94 8.03
N ARG A 10 -0.06 -9.04 7.53
CA ARG A 10 -0.83 -8.15 8.40
C ARG A 10 -1.91 -9.01 9.03
N GLU A 11 -1.55 -9.71 10.09
CA GLU A 11 -2.52 -10.42 10.92
C GLU A 11 -3.57 -9.43 11.41
N GLN A 12 -4.76 -9.91 11.71
CA GLN A 12 -5.80 -9.07 12.28
C GLN A 12 -5.75 -9.20 13.79
N ARG A 13 -5.80 -8.07 14.48
CA ARG A 13 -5.72 -8.01 15.94
C ARG A 13 -6.78 -7.07 16.48
N THR A 14 -7.45 -7.49 17.54
CA THR A 14 -8.50 -6.70 18.20
C THR A 14 -7.87 -5.78 19.22
N ILE A 15 -7.95 -4.48 18.99
CA ILE A 15 -7.48 -3.46 19.94
C ILE A 15 -8.65 -2.78 20.63
N LEU A 16 -8.36 -2.00 21.66
CA LEU A 16 -9.35 -1.14 22.30
C LEU A 16 -9.45 0.19 21.53
N ARG A 17 -10.67 0.66 21.30
CA ARG A 17 -10.97 2.01 20.83
C ARG A 17 -11.70 2.77 21.93
N LEU A 18 -11.12 3.87 22.38
CA LEU A 18 -11.75 4.83 23.27
C LEU A 18 -12.34 5.97 22.46
N THR A 19 -13.64 6.21 22.57
CA THR A 19 -14.28 7.42 22.03
C THR A 19 -14.51 8.41 23.16
N VAL A 20 -13.97 9.62 22.99
CA VAL A 20 -14.17 10.74 23.90
C VAL A 20 -15.13 11.73 23.24
N ASP A 21 -16.29 11.94 23.87
CA ASP A 21 -17.35 12.82 23.38
C ASP A 21 -17.76 13.84 24.46
N VAL A 22 -18.52 14.86 24.07
CA VAL A 22 -19.19 15.79 24.99
C VAL A 22 -20.69 15.60 24.86
N GLN A 23 -21.32 15.15 25.94
CA GLN A 23 -22.77 15.04 26.07
C GLN A 23 -23.22 15.84 27.30
N ASN A 24 -24.17 16.77 27.11
CA ASN A 24 -24.71 17.62 28.19
C ASN A 24 -23.60 18.32 29.00
N ASP A 25 -22.65 18.94 28.30
CA ASP A 25 -21.44 19.58 28.84
C ASP A 25 -20.46 18.69 29.63
N ARG A 26 -20.75 17.39 29.79
CA ARG A 26 -19.87 16.41 30.44
C ARG A 26 -19.09 15.61 29.40
N VAL A 27 -17.83 15.29 29.71
CA VAL A 27 -17.01 14.40 28.88
C VAL A 27 -17.45 12.96 29.12
N THR A 28 -17.89 12.27 28.07
CA THR A 28 -18.23 10.85 28.12
C THR A 28 -17.15 10.04 27.42
N GLN A 29 -16.95 8.81 27.91
CA GLN A 29 -15.93 7.88 27.44
C GLN A 29 -16.60 6.54 27.17
N SER A 30 -16.43 6.01 25.97
CA SER A 30 -16.86 4.65 25.63
C SER A 30 -15.68 3.85 25.08
N VAL A 31 -15.46 2.68 25.68
CA VAL A 31 -14.44 1.74 25.22
C VAL A 31 -15.14 0.62 24.47
N VAL A 32 -14.74 0.40 23.23
CA VAL A 32 -15.20 -0.71 22.40
C VAL A 32 -13.99 -1.45 21.83
N ARG A 33 -14.19 -2.72 21.49
CA ARG A 33 -13.18 -3.49 20.77
C ARG A 33 -13.30 -3.21 19.28
N GLU A 34 -12.19 -2.86 18.64
CA GLU A 34 -12.11 -2.62 17.20
C GLU A 34 -11.07 -3.58 16.61
N VAL A 35 -11.42 -4.26 15.52
CA VAL A 35 -10.45 -5.05 14.76
C VAL A 35 -9.63 -4.11 13.90
N ARG A 36 -8.30 -4.20 13.99
CA ARG A 36 -7.38 -3.48 13.12
C ARG A 36 -6.34 -4.42 12.54
N PHE A 37 -5.75 -3.99 11.44
CA PHE A 37 -4.55 -4.63 10.92
C PHE A 37 -3.41 -4.49 11.93
N ASP A 38 -2.71 -5.60 12.14
CA ASP A 38 -1.61 -5.73 13.07
C ASP A 38 -0.51 -4.71 12.78
N CYS A 39 -0.07 -4.04 13.84
CA CYS A 39 0.98 -3.04 13.80
C CYS A 39 2.15 -3.49 14.67
N ARG A 40 3.31 -2.85 14.50
CA ARG A 40 4.54 -3.28 15.17
C ARG A 40 4.42 -3.36 16.70
N ALA A 41 3.74 -2.39 17.29
CA ALA A 41 3.49 -2.39 18.73
C ALA A 41 2.69 -3.63 19.16
N LEU A 42 1.66 -4.02 18.40
CA LEU A 42 0.82 -5.17 18.72
C LEU A 42 1.56 -6.51 18.62
N ARG A 43 2.52 -6.64 17.68
CA ARG A 43 3.39 -7.82 17.59
C ARG A 43 4.31 -7.96 18.79
N VAL A 44 4.90 -6.85 19.23
CA VAL A 44 5.86 -6.85 20.34
C VAL A 44 5.17 -7.06 21.68
N LEU A 45 4.00 -6.44 21.89
CA LEU A 45 3.25 -6.56 23.15
C LEU A 45 2.69 -7.96 23.35
N ASN A 46 2.35 -8.67 22.26
CA ASN A 46 1.68 -9.97 22.27
C ASN A 46 0.35 -10.00 23.07
N ASP A 47 -0.18 -8.82 23.39
CA ASP A 47 -1.42 -8.56 24.11
C ASP A 47 -2.02 -7.27 23.52
N THR A 48 -3.12 -7.43 22.81
CA THR A 48 -3.68 -6.38 21.94
C THR A 48 -4.55 -5.38 22.70
N GLU A 49 -5.00 -5.75 23.90
CA GLU A 49 -5.79 -4.88 24.78
C GLU A 49 -4.92 -3.83 25.48
N ARG A 50 -3.59 -3.96 25.39
CA ARG A 50 -2.65 -2.96 25.89
C ARG A 50 -2.60 -1.70 25.04
N LEU A 51 -3.02 -1.76 23.78
CA LEU A 51 -3.02 -0.61 22.89
C LEU A 51 -4.44 -0.05 22.77
N VAL A 52 -4.60 1.23 23.11
CA VAL A 52 -5.88 1.94 22.96
C VAL A 52 -5.74 3.02 21.90
N SER A 53 -6.59 2.96 20.87
CA SER A 53 -6.79 4.07 19.94
C SER A 53 -7.84 5.04 20.49
N VAL A 54 -7.45 6.28 20.76
CA VAL A 54 -8.34 7.32 21.28
C VAL A 54 -8.85 8.18 20.14
N HIS A 55 -10.17 8.31 20.02
CA HIS A 55 -10.83 9.16 19.04
C HIS A 55 -11.65 10.25 19.74
N PHE A 56 -11.45 11.51 19.33
CA PHE A 56 -12.17 12.65 19.87
C PHE A 56 -13.22 13.14 18.86
N THR A 57 -14.50 13.16 19.26
CA THR A 57 -15.58 13.60 18.37
C THR A 57 -15.43 15.07 17.95
N ARG A 58 -16.15 15.48 16.89
CA ARG A 58 -16.13 16.86 16.40
C ARG A 58 -16.58 17.89 17.45
N ARG A 59 -17.39 17.48 18.43
CA ARG A 59 -18.00 18.34 19.46
C ARG A 59 -17.03 18.72 20.58
N VAL A 60 -15.96 17.96 20.79
CA VAL A 60 -14.98 18.25 21.85
C VAL A 60 -14.11 19.45 21.45
N SER A 61 -14.08 20.49 22.29
CA SER A 61 -13.27 21.69 22.07
C SER A 61 -11.77 21.41 22.22
N THR A 62 -10.92 22.14 21.49
CA THR A 62 -9.45 21.98 21.56
C THR A 62 -8.92 22.09 22.99
N LYS A 63 -9.43 23.06 23.75
CA LYS A 63 -9.06 23.27 25.17
C LYS A 63 -9.32 22.03 26.04
N ARG A 64 -10.48 21.38 25.88
CA ARG A 64 -10.81 20.15 26.64
C ARG A 64 -9.93 18.97 26.26
N ILE A 65 -9.49 18.90 25.01
CA ILE A 65 -8.59 17.85 24.54
C ILE A 65 -7.18 18.09 25.09
N GLU A 66 -6.72 19.35 25.14
CA GLU A 66 -5.46 19.71 25.79
C GLU A 66 -5.46 19.32 27.27
N GLU A 67 -6.52 19.68 28.00
CA GLU A 67 -6.70 19.28 29.40
C GLU A 67 -6.68 17.75 29.55
N TRP A 68 -7.41 17.02 28.70
CA TRP A 68 -7.48 15.56 28.73
C TRP A 68 -6.13 14.90 28.44
N ILE A 69 -5.37 15.37 27.44
CA ILE A 69 -4.07 14.78 27.10
C ILE A 69 -3.01 15.15 28.13
N ASN A 70 -3.02 16.38 28.66
CA ASN A 70 -2.13 16.78 29.75
C ASN A 70 -2.32 15.91 30.99
N GLU A 71 -3.57 15.60 31.35
CA GLU A 71 -3.89 14.64 32.41
C GLU A 71 -3.26 13.27 32.14
N CYS A 72 -3.40 12.76 30.91
CA CYS A 72 -2.80 11.49 30.50
C CYS A 72 -1.27 11.50 30.59
N GLN A 73 -0.61 12.60 30.23
CA GLN A 73 0.85 12.71 30.23
C GLN A 73 1.45 12.83 31.64
N CYS A 74 0.80 13.60 32.51
CA CYS A 74 1.31 13.86 33.86
C CYS A 74 1.00 12.74 34.85
N GLN A 75 -0.19 12.13 34.74
CA GLN A 75 -0.70 11.21 35.75
C GLN A 75 -1.06 9.82 35.19
N GLY A 76 -1.07 9.64 33.87
CA GLY A 76 -1.68 8.47 33.24
C GLY A 76 -3.21 8.52 33.36
N LYS A 77 -3.91 7.95 32.38
CA LYS A 77 -5.38 7.91 32.40
C LYS A 77 -5.86 6.56 32.88
N VAL A 78 -6.63 6.54 33.95
CA VAL A 78 -7.33 5.33 34.38
C VAL A 78 -8.62 5.21 33.57
N LEU A 79 -8.75 4.13 32.82
CA LEU A 79 -9.95 3.78 32.09
C LEU A 79 -10.52 2.49 32.67
N ASP A 80 -11.85 2.42 32.74
CA ASP A 80 -12.54 1.17 33.04
C ASP A 80 -12.70 0.38 31.74
N VAL A 81 -12.09 -0.80 31.69
CA VAL A 81 -12.22 -1.76 30.60
C VAL A 81 -12.77 -3.05 31.21
N ASP A 82 -14.04 -3.37 30.90
CA ASP A 82 -14.76 -4.54 31.41
C ASP A 82 -14.73 -4.72 32.94
N GLY A 83 -14.86 -3.61 33.69
CA GLY A 83 -14.86 -3.61 35.16
C GLY A 83 -13.47 -3.59 35.78
N LYS A 84 -12.40 -3.42 34.97
CA LYS A 84 -11.02 -3.30 35.45
C LYS A 84 -10.51 -1.89 35.23
N ALA A 85 -10.04 -1.26 36.31
CA ALA A 85 -9.34 0.00 36.26
C ALA A 85 -7.92 -0.19 35.70
N MET A 86 -7.68 0.29 34.49
CA MET A 86 -6.42 0.15 33.77
C MET A 86 -5.79 1.52 33.53
N ARG A 87 -4.49 1.68 33.84
CA ARG A 87 -3.75 2.93 33.67
C ARG A 87 -3.04 2.97 32.32
N PHE A 88 -3.38 3.98 31.53
CA PHE A 88 -2.86 4.18 30.19
C PHE A 88 -1.96 5.42 30.13
N SER A 89 -0.83 5.27 29.45
CA SER A 89 0.15 6.34 29.23
C SER A 89 0.21 6.72 27.75
N TRP A 90 0.60 7.96 27.48
CA TRP A 90 0.71 8.47 26.11
C TRP A 90 1.81 7.75 25.33
N LEU A 91 1.47 7.19 24.17
CA LEU A 91 2.40 6.51 23.27
C LEU A 91 2.77 7.37 22.06
N GLY A 92 1.79 8.01 21.41
CA GLY A 92 2.03 8.82 20.21
C GLY A 92 0.87 8.85 19.24
N TYR A 93 1.11 9.28 18.01
CA TYR A 93 0.15 9.26 16.91
C TYR A 93 0.87 9.11 15.56
N THR A 94 0.16 8.58 14.57
CA THR A 94 0.59 8.55 13.17
C THR A 94 0.03 9.74 12.38
N GLU A 95 0.50 9.95 11.15
CA GLU A 95 -0.03 11.01 10.28
C GLU A 95 -1.52 10.79 9.91
N SER A 96 -1.96 9.54 9.72
CA SER A 96 -3.38 9.26 9.47
C SER A 96 -4.22 9.59 10.71
N GLN A 97 -3.71 9.22 11.90
CA GLN A 97 -4.37 9.55 13.15
C GLN A 97 -4.42 11.05 13.42
N LEU A 98 -3.39 11.80 13.02
CA LEU A 98 -3.40 13.26 13.08
C LEU A 98 -4.54 13.86 12.22
N LYS A 99 -4.79 13.29 11.04
CA LYS A 99 -5.91 13.69 10.14
C LYS A 99 -7.27 13.32 10.74
N GLU A 100 -7.37 12.13 11.32
CA GLU A 100 -8.57 11.66 12.03
C GLU A 100 -8.79 12.36 13.39
N GLY A 101 -7.76 13.04 13.89
CA GLY A 101 -7.75 13.62 15.22
C GLY A 101 -7.74 12.57 16.33
N SER A 102 -7.14 11.40 16.10
CA SER A 102 -6.95 10.29 17.02
C SER A 102 -5.50 10.15 17.49
N LEU A 103 -5.25 9.35 18.53
CA LEU A 103 -3.92 9.05 19.07
C LEU A 103 -3.87 7.67 19.73
N PHE A 104 -2.68 7.19 20.08
CA PHE A 104 -2.48 5.94 20.81
C PHE A 104 -2.07 6.17 22.27
N LEU A 105 -2.65 5.34 23.14
CA LEU A 105 -2.18 5.12 24.51
C LEU A 105 -1.74 3.67 24.69
N LEU A 106 -0.85 3.44 25.65
CA LEU A 106 -0.37 2.12 26.06
C LEU A 106 -0.77 1.85 27.52
N TYR A 107 -1.33 0.67 27.80
CA TYR A 107 -1.52 0.17 29.16
C TYR A 107 -0.18 -0.18 29.78
N GLU A 108 0.15 0.47 30.89
CA GLU A 108 1.39 0.23 31.61
C GLU A 108 1.16 -0.60 32.88
N ASP A 109 2.04 -1.58 33.08
CA ASP A 109 2.15 -2.39 34.30
C ASP A 109 3.61 -2.79 34.51
N ASP A 110 3.87 -3.65 35.49
CA ASP A 110 5.23 -4.14 35.81
C ASP A 110 5.90 -4.89 34.64
N SER A 111 5.11 -5.36 33.67
CA SER A 111 5.59 -6.14 32.51
C SER A 111 5.90 -5.26 31.30
N TRP A 112 5.13 -4.19 31.08
CA TRP A 112 5.29 -3.30 29.93
C TRP A 112 5.13 -1.84 30.31
N THR A 113 6.12 -1.03 29.91
CA THR A 113 6.04 0.43 29.87
C THR A 113 6.23 0.91 28.44
N VAL A 114 5.92 2.18 28.17
CA VAL A 114 6.19 2.81 26.87
C VAL A 114 7.68 2.68 26.52
N GLU A 115 8.57 2.88 27.50
CA GLU A 115 10.02 2.77 27.32
C GLU A 115 10.42 1.33 26.94
N ARG A 116 9.91 0.32 27.65
CA ARG A 116 10.20 -1.10 27.37
C ARG A 116 9.64 -1.56 26.02
N LEU A 117 8.52 -0.98 25.59
CA LEU A 117 7.98 -1.20 24.24
C LEU A 117 8.98 -0.71 23.20
N PHE A 118 9.46 0.53 23.31
CA PHE A 118 10.44 1.09 22.38
C PHE A 118 11.75 0.30 22.35
N GLU A 119 12.25 -0.17 23.51
CA GLU A 119 13.45 -1.04 23.60
C GLU A 119 13.33 -2.33 22.79
N LYS A 120 12.12 -2.91 22.73
CA LYS A 120 11.86 -4.19 22.07
C LYS A 120 11.40 -4.06 20.61
N LEU A 121 11.30 -2.84 20.06
CA LEU A 121 11.00 -2.65 18.64
C LEU A 121 12.22 -3.03 17.79
N GLY A 122 12.05 -4.02 16.91
CA GLY A 122 13.08 -4.47 15.96
C GLY A 122 12.70 -5.82 15.33
N ASN A 123 13.27 -6.13 14.17
CA ASN A 123 13.01 -7.41 13.47
C ASN A 123 14.27 -8.11 12.94
N VAL A 124 15.46 -7.53 13.17
CA VAL A 124 16.75 -8.14 12.84
C VAL A 124 17.62 -8.17 14.11
N LYS A 125 18.76 -8.87 14.06
CA LYS A 125 19.75 -8.86 15.14
C LYS A 125 20.26 -7.45 15.43
N ASP A 126 20.77 -7.29 16.64
CA ASP A 126 21.35 -6.05 17.11
C ASP A 126 22.59 -5.64 16.31
N ILE A 127 22.74 -4.34 16.03
CA ILE A 127 23.95 -3.76 15.43
C ILE A 127 24.48 -2.73 16.43
N PRO A 128 25.43 -3.11 17.29
CA PRO A 128 26.01 -2.22 18.29
C PRO A 128 26.65 -0.97 17.67
N HIS A 129 26.76 0.10 18.44
CA HIS A 129 27.28 1.39 17.95
C HIS A 129 28.71 1.29 17.40
N GLU A 130 29.53 0.41 17.98
CA GLU A 130 30.91 0.13 17.56
C GLU A 130 31.01 -0.54 16.17
N MET A 131 29.91 -1.09 15.65
CA MET A 131 29.81 -1.68 14.31
C MET A 131 29.15 -0.74 13.30
N VAL A 132 28.91 0.52 13.68
CA VAL A 132 28.29 1.54 12.83
C VAL A 132 29.32 2.61 12.47
N ALA A 133 29.66 2.70 11.18
CA ALA A 133 30.49 3.77 10.66
C ALA A 133 29.68 5.07 10.54
N SER A 134 30.34 6.21 10.79
CA SER A 134 29.79 7.54 10.51
C SER A 134 30.44 8.09 9.25
N ILE A 135 29.64 8.45 8.24
CA ILE A 135 30.10 8.99 6.96
C ILE A 135 29.42 10.34 6.68
N SER A 136 30.15 11.26 6.03
CA SER A 136 29.70 12.65 5.78
C SER A 136 28.75 12.75 4.59
N ASP A 137 27.59 13.40 4.75
CA ASP A 137 26.69 13.73 3.63
C ASP A 137 27.43 14.40 2.45
N LYS A 138 27.03 14.09 1.21
CA LYS A 138 27.60 14.70 0.01
C LYS A 138 26.77 15.91 -0.43
N PRO A 139 27.28 17.15 -0.27
CA PRO A 139 26.58 18.35 -0.72
C PRO A 139 26.72 18.55 -2.23
N ALA A 140 25.69 19.15 -2.83
CA ALA A 140 25.71 19.75 -4.15
C ALA A 140 26.21 21.20 -4.08
N GLU A 141 26.52 21.80 -5.24
CA GLU A 141 26.99 23.18 -5.32
C GLU A 141 25.97 24.19 -4.79
N ASP A 142 24.67 23.90 -4.92
CA ASP A 142 23.58 24.74 -4.39
C ASP A 142 23.29 24.52 -2.89
N GLY A 143 24.08 23.67 -2.22
CA GLY A 143 23.94 23.32 -0.81
C GLY A 143 22.89 22.26 -0.50
N THR A 144 22.20 21.72 -1.50
CA THR A 144 21.35 20.53 -1.33
C THR A 144 22.19 19.27 -1.13
N LEU A 145 21.57 18.16 -0.72
CA LEU A 145 22.29 16.91 -0.47
C LEU A 145 21.97 15.87 -1.55
N PHE A 146 22.99 15.20 -2.08
CA PHE A 146 22.82 14.02 -2.94
C PHE A 146 22.44 12.77 -2.15
N THR A 147 22.80 12.72 -0.87
CA THR A 147 22.74 11.52 -0.02
C THR A 147 21.76 11.65 1.14
N ASP A 148 20.79 12.58 1.07
CA ASP A 148 19.85 12.86 2.16
C ASP A 148 19.07 11.61 2.56
N GLY A 149 19.40 11.04 3.73
CA GLY A 149 18.74 9.84 4.25
C GLY A 149 19.26 8.51 3.70
N CYS A 150 20.38 8.46 2.98
CA CYS A 150 20.91 7.22 2.38
C CYS A 150 22.27 6.83 2.95
N GLY A 151 22.33 5.68 3.61
CA GLY A 151 23.54 5.05 4.14
C GLY A 151 23.89 3.75 3.43
N LEU A 152 24.86 3.02 3.99
CA LEU A 152 25.45 1.83 3.37
C LEU A 152 25.35 0.62 4.28
N ILE A 153 25.19 -0.55 3.70
CA ILE A 153 25.31 -1.85 4.37
C ILE A 153 26.29 -2.70 3.58
N ARG A 154 27.24 -3.33 4.28
CA ARG A 154 28.16 -4.25 3.61
C ARG A 154 27.46 -5.54 3.19
N ASP A 155 27.95 -6.17 2.15
CA ASP A 155 27.39 -7.36 1.53
C ASP A 155 27.13 -8.50 2.54
N SER A 156 28.12 -8.82 3.36
CA SER A 156 28.01 -9.89 4.36
C SER A 156 26.92 -9.61 5.40
N CYS A 157 26.77 -8.36 5.84
CA CYS A 157 25.69 -7.96 6.74
C CYS A 157 24.33 -7.96 6.03
N ALA A 158 24.26 -7.54 4.76
CA ALA A 158 23.03 -7.57 3.98
C ALA A 158 22.53 -9.01 3.79
N SER A 159 23.43 -9.97 3.57
CA SER A 159 23.10 -11.40 3.49
C SER A 159 22.52 -11.94 4.81
N GLU A 160 23.08 -11.55 5.96
CA GLU A 160 22.50 -11.87 7.28
C GLU A 160 21.07 -11.32 7.43
N VAL A 161 20.85 -10.06 7.01
CA VAL A 161 19.53 -9.41 7.03
C VAL A 161 18.56 -10.16 6.11
N CYS A 162 18.98 -10.52 4.89
CA CYS A 162 18.15 -11.23 3.93
C CYS A 162 17.70 -12.59 4.48
N SER A 163 18.64 -13.36 5.03
CA SER A 163 18.36 -14.66 5.64
C SER A 163 17.42 -14.55 6.84
N ALA A 164 17.60 -13.53 7.69
CA ALA A 164 16.74 -13.30 8.86
C ALA A 164 15.29 -12.95 8.47
N LEU A 165 15.10 -12.22 7.36
CA LEU A 165 13.79 -11.77 6.90
C LEU A 165 13.13 -12.71 5.87
N GLY A 166 13.85 -13.70 5.35
CA GLY A 166 13.38 -14.60 4.29
C GLY A 166 13.14 -13.86 2.97
N VAL A 167 13.88 -12.78 2.70
CA VAL A 167 13.80 -12.04 1.43
C VAL A 167 14.88 -12.51 0.46
N PRO A 168 14.77 -12.24 -0.86
CA PRO A 168 15.75 -12.66 -1.85
C PRO A 168 17.18 -12.23 -1.49
N GLU A 169 18.15 -13.11 -1.68
CA GLU A 169 19.56 -12.86 -1.34
C GLU A 169 20.17 -11.73 -2.18
N ASP A 170 19.62 -11.43 -3.35
CA ASP A 170 20.04 -10.34 -4.24
C ASP A 170 19.40 -8.98 -3.89
N THR A 171 18.78 -8.85 -2.71
CA THR A 171 18.19 -7.58 -2.25
C THR A 171 19.28 -6.52 -2.02
N SER A 172 19.15 -5.37 -2.69
CA SER A 172 20.15 -4.29 -2.63
C SER A 172 19.80 -3.12 -1.73
N VAL A 173 18.51 -2.86 -1.44
CA VAL A 173 18.09 -1.68 -0.68
C VAL A 173 17.20 -2.08 0.49
N PHE A 174 17.49 -1.53 1.66
CA PHE A 174 16.75 -1.76 2.90
C PHE A 174 16.29 -0.41 3.45
N GLN A 175 14.99 -0.20 3.57
CA GLN A 175 14.44 0.95 4.30
C GLN A 175 14.41 0.62 5.78
N ILE A 176 15.09 1.43 6.58
CA ILE A 176 15.41 1.09 7.97
C ILE A 176 14.93 2.11 9.00
N ARG A 177 14.85 1.62 10.23
CA ARG A 177 14.88 2.39 11.47
C ARG A 177 15.88 1.75 12.43
N ARG A 178 16.64 2.57 13.15
CA ARG A 178 17.54 2.11 14.22
C ARG A 178 17.74 3.23 15.22
N GLY A 179 17.14 3.14 16.39
CA GLY A 179 17.09 4.25 17.35
C GLY A 179 16.53 5.50 16.67
N GLY A 180 17.23 6.64 16.80
CA GLY A 180 16.91 7.87 16.09
C GLY A 180 17.31 7.94 14.61
N VAL A 181 17.84 6.87 14.03
CA VAL A 181 18.24 6.80 12.60
C VAL A 181 17.07 6.34 11.74
N LYS A 182 16.77 7.08 10.67
CA LYS A 182 15.78 6.75 9.63
C LYS A 182 16.40 6.97 8.24
N GLY A 183 16.20 6.03 7.33
CA GLY A 183 16.61 6.19 5.94
C GLY A 183 16.66 4.88 5.16
N LEU A 184 17.48 4.87 4.10
CA LEU A 184 17.84 3.67 3.34
C LEU A 184 19.25 3.20 3.70
N LEU A 185 19.48 1.88 3.67
CA LEU A 185 20.82 1.29 3.55
C LEU A 185 20.93 0.59 2.20
N VAL A 186 21.98 0.92 1.45
CA VAL A 186 22.28 0.33 0.15
C VAL A 186 23.42 -0.67 0.31
N ARG A 187 23.23 -1.87 -0.25
CA ARG A 187 24.19 -2.96 -0.22
C ARG A 187 25.37 -2.64 -1.12
N TYR A 188 26.58 -2.69 -0.57
CA TYR A 188 27.83 -2.56 -1.32
C TYR A 188 28.70 -3.81 -1.09
N PRO A 189 29.46 -4.27 -2.11
CA PRO A 189 30.45 -5.32 -1.93
C PRO A 189 31.40 -4.98 -0.78
N ASP A 190 31.76 -5.96 0.05
CA ASP A 190 32.56 -5.76 1.27
C ASP A 190 33.85 -4.95 1.00
N GLU A 191 34.58 -5.27 -0.08
CA GLU A 191 35.79 -4.55 -0.48
C GLU A 191 35.54 -3.07 -0.81
N VAL A 192 34.41 -2.77 -1.45
CA VAL A 192 34.01 -1.40 -1.78
C VAL A 192 33.53 -0.67 -0.52
N PHE A 193 32.81 -1.36 0.36
CA PHE A 193 32.37 -0.82 1.63
C PHE A 193 33.56 -0.40 2.49
N ASP A 194 34.59 -1.25 2.60
CA ASP A 194 35.81 -0.96 3.37
C ASP A 194 36.57 0.26 2.83
N LEU A 195 36.57 0.46 1.51
CA LEU A 195 37.15 1.65 0.87
C LEU A 195 36.36 2.92 1.17
N LEU A 196 35.03 2.83 1.24
CA LEU A 196 34.14 3.96 1.51
C LEU A 196 34.04 4.29 3.01
N CYS A 197 34.15 3.28 3.87
CA CYS A 197 33.90 3.35 5.30
C CYS A 197 35.12 2.79 6.03
N ALA A 198 35.97 3.66 6.58
CA ALA A 198 37.26 3.31 7.17
C ALA A 198 37.17 2.37 8.39
N GLY A 199 36.95 1.06 8.18
CA GLY A 199 36.98 0.05 9.24
C GLY A 199 36.43 -1.33 8.83
N PRO A 200 37.24 -2.41 8.86
CA PRO A 200 36.82 -3.75 8.41
C PRO A 200 35.77 -4.43 9.30
N ASN A 201 35.57 -3.92 10.52
CA ASN A 201 34.61 -4.45 11.50
C ASN A 201 33.24 -3.75 11.45
N MET A 202 33.09 -2.73 10.60
CA MET A 202 31.84 -2.00 10.46
C MET A 202 30.84 -2.86 9.67
N LYS A 203 29.56 -2.83 10.05
CA LYS A 203 28.47 -3.53 9.36
C LYS A 203 27.63 -2.59 8.50
N VAL A 204 27.42 -1.38 8.98
CA VAL A 204 26.62 -0.35 8.31
C VAL A 204 27.29 1.01 8.45
N ALA A 205 26.99 1.92 7.54
CA ALA A 205 27.45 3.30 7.57
C ALA A 205 26.26 4.26 7.52
N ILE A 206 26.21 5.22 8.43
CA ILE A 206 25.11 6.18 8.58
C ILE A 206 25.60 7.62 8.42
N ARG A 207 24.67 8.51 8.05
CA ARG A 207 24.93 9.93 7.79
C ARG A 207 24.23 10.83 8.80
N PRO A 208 24.74 12.07 9.01
CA PRO A 208 24.04 13.08 9.81
C PRO A 208 22.59 13.31 9.37
N SER A 209 22.31 13.37 8.07
CA SER A 209 20.95 13.51 7.51
C SER A 209 19.97 12.41 7.95
N MET A 210 20.47 11.22 8.29
CA MET A 210 19.63 10.09 8.74
C MET A 210 19.24 10.20 10.23
N ILE A 211 19.96 10.99 11.03
CA ILE A 211 19.76 11.10 12.47
C ILE A 211 18.65 12.12 12.75
N LYS A 212 17.48 11.65 13.20
CA LYS A 212 16.32 12.49 13.51
C LYS A 212 16.28 12.92 14.99
N TYR A 213 16.82 12.08 15.87
CA TYR A 213 17.06 12.36 17.29
C TYR A 213 18.21 11.48 17.81
N GLN A 214 18.72 11.78 19.00
CA GLN A 214 19.84 11.03 19.60
C GLN A 214 19.33 9.87 20.46
N GLY A 215 20.06 8.75 20.48
CA GLY A 215 19.75 7.58 21.27
C GLY A 215 18.72 6.62 20.63
N GLY A 216 18.11 5.79 21.48
CA GLY A 216 17.19 4.72 21.09
C GLY A 216 17.86 3.35 20.87
N PRO A 217 17.08 2.31 20.55
CA PRO A 217 17.58 0.94 20.43
C PRO A 217 18.61 0.77 19.31
N THR A 218 19.60 -0.11 19.52
CA THR A 218 20.62 -0.46 18.54
C THR A 218 20.14 -1.51 17.53
N VAL A 219 18.97 -2.10 17.78
CA VAL A 219 18.36 -3.13 16.93
C VAL A 219 18.03 -2.55 15.57
N LEU A 220 18.49 -3.21 14.51
CA LEU A 220 18.15 -2.82 13.15
C LEU A 220 16.73 -3.27 12.83
N GLU A 221 15.93 -2.35 12.32
CA GLU A 221 14.59 -2.63 11.89
C GLU A 221 14.44 -2.33 10.40
N VAL A 222 14.08 -3.34 9.62
CA VAL A 222 13.81 -3.20 8.18
C VAL A 222 12.31 -3.08 7.97
N HIS A 223 11.88 -1.92 7.48
CA HIS A 223 10.48 -1.60 7.17
C HIS A 223 10.07 -2.08 5.77
N ASN A 224 10.96 -1.94 4.79
CA ASN A 224 10.72 -2.31 3.41
C ASN A 224 12.04 -2.63 2.70
N VAL A 225 11.98 -3.34 1.59
CA VAL A 225 13.16 -3.75 0.81
C VAL A 225 12.94 -3.57 -0.68
N SER A 226 14.01 -3.36 -1.46
CA SER A 226 13.92 -3.42 -2.92
C SER A 226 13.43 -4.80 -3.37
N ARG A 227 12.41 -4.83 -4.21
CA ARG A 227 11.87 -6.05 -4.81
C ARG A 227 11.79 -5.88 -6.31
N ARG A 228 11.72 -6.98 -7.05
CA ARG A 228 11.46 -6.93 -8.50
C ARG A 228 10.22 -6.08 -8.78
N PRO A 229 10.36 -4.93 -9.46
CA PRO A 229 9.25 -4.03 -9.70
C PRO A 229 8.28 -4.64 -10.72
N ARG A 230 7.01 -4.26 -10.57
CA ARG A 230 5.98 -4.53 -11.58
C ARG A 230 5.83 -3.34 -12.51
N SER A 231 5.18 -3.57 -13.65
CA SER A 231 4.77 -2.46 -14.51
C SER A 231 3.93 -1.46 -13.72
N ALA A 232 4.38 -0.22 -13.66
CA ALA A 232 3.70 0.85 -12.96
C ALA A 232 2.45 1.31 -13.73
N ARG A 233 1.63 2.09 -13.01
CA ARG A 233 0.41 2.70 -13.53
C ARG A 233 0.55 4.20 -13.48
N LEU A 234 0.24 4.87 -14.57
CA LEU A 234 0.08 6.32 -14.61
C LEU A 234 -1.16 6.69 -13.80
N ASN A 235 -1.04 7.72 -12.97
CA ASN A 235 -2.18 8.32 -12.29
C ASN A 235 -2.64 9.59 -13.04
N LYS A 236 -3.80 10.14 -12.66
CA LYS A 236 -4.31 11.38 -13.25
C LYS A 236 -3.30 12.54 -13.22
N HIS A 237 -2.53 12.66 -12.13
CA HIS A 237 -1.57 13.74 -11.97
C HIS A 237 -0.49 13.67 -13.06
N PHE A 238 0.19 12.54 -13.23
CA PHE A 238 1.18 12.37 -14.29
C PHE A 238 0.59 12.51 -15.68
N ILE A 239 -0.63 12.02 -15.94
CA ILE A 239 -1.30 12.22 -17.24
C ILE A 239 -1.46 13.73 -17.52
N ILE A 240 -1.99 14.49 -16.55
CA ILE A 240 -2.19 15.94 -16.68
C ILE A 240 -0.85 16.66 -16.90
N LEU A 241 0.18 16.31 -16.13
CA LEU A 241 1.50 16.94 -16.24
C LEU A 241 2.17 16.61 -17.58
N LEU A 242 2.05 15.39 -18.08
CA LEU A 242 2.60 15.01 -19.38
C LEU A 242 1.85 15.66 -20.55
N LEU A 243 0.53 15.76 -20.47
CA LEU A 243 -0.27 16.56 -21.42
C LEU A 243 0.15 18.03 -21.38
N THR A 244 0.38 18.56 -20.18
CA THR A 244 0.94 19.90 -20.00
C THR A 244 2.28 19.96 -20.74
N LEU A 245 3.20 19.03 -20.51
CA LEU A 245 4.48 18.92 -21.23
C LEU A 245 4.37 18.52 -22.72
N ARG A 246 3.18 18.62 -23.34
CA ARG A 246 2.89 18.39 -24.77
C ARG A 246 3.10 16.96 -25.25
N VAL A 247 3.05 15.97 -24.37
CA VAL A 247 2.83 14.58 -24.79
C VAL A 247 1.45 14.52 -25.46
N PRO A 248 1.33 14.00 -26.70
CA PRO A 248 0.04 13.96 -27.40
C PRO A 248 -1.01 13.16 -26.63
N LEU A 249 -2.24 13.66 -26.57
CA LEU A 249 -3.38 12.95 -25.98
C LEU A 249 -3.53 11.52 -26.54
N LYS A 250 -3.21 11.36 -27.83
CA LYS A 250 -3.22 10.09 -28.55
C LYS A 250 -2.39 9.00 -27.87
N ALA A 251 -1.25 9.33 -27.27
CA ALA A 251 -0.42 8.36 -26.54
C ALA A 251 -1.19 7.72 -25.37
N PHE A 252 -1.95 8.53 -24.62
CA PHE A 252 -2.77 8.04 -23.52
C PHE A 252 -4.00 7.27 -24.00
N GLU A 253 -4.61 7.66 -25.12
CA GLU A 253 -5.71 6.92 -25.74
C GLU A 253 -5.27 5.51 -26.16
N ASP A 254 -4.08 5.39 -26.76
CA ASP A 254 -3.55 4.11 -27.24
C ASP A 254 -3.13 3.20 -26.08
N LEU A 255 -2.51 3.78 -25.03
CA LEU A 255 -2.25 3.06 -23.77
C LEU A 255 -3.56 2.58 -23.12
N LEU A 256 -4.58 3.44 -23.05
CA LEU A 256 -5.88 3.08 -22.49
C LEU A 256 -6.56 1.98 -23.32
N ARG A 257 -6.54 2.07 -24.65
CA ARG A 257 -7.11 1.05 -25.54
C ARG A 257 -6.44 -0.31 -25.32
N THR A 258 -5.11 -0.34 -25.25
CA THR A 258 -4.34 -1.55 -24.94
C THR A 258 -4.74 -2.15 -23.59
N ASN A 259 -4.96 -1.30 -22.58
CA ASN A 259 -5.42 -1.72 -21.26
C ASN A 259 -6.85 -2.31 -21.31
N LEU A 260 -7.76 -1.67 -22.05
CA LEU A 260 -9.14 -2.14 -22.21
C LEU A 260 -9.20 -3.48 -22.94
N GLU A 261 -8.37 -3.67 -23.98
CA GLU A 261 -8.23 -4.95 -24.70
C GLU A 261 -7.68 -6.06 -23.80
N PHE A 262 -6.71 -5.75 -22.94
CA PHE A 262 -6.20 -6.68 -21.94
C PHE A 262 -7.31 -7.09 -20.96
N ILE A 263 -8.06 -6.12 -20.42
CA ILE A 263 -9.18 -6.34 -19.48
C ILE A 263 -10.32 -7.13 -20.13
N ALA A 264 -10.64 -6.87 -21.40
CA ALA A 264 -11.63 -7.64 -22.14
C ALA A 264 -11.20 -9.11 -22.29
N GLY A 265 -9.90 -9.35 -22.52
CA GLY A 265 -9.35 -10.69 -22.67
C GLY A 265 -9.28 -11.53 -21.39
N VAL A 266 -9.46 -10.95 -20.20
CA VAL A 266 -9.52 -11.70 -18.92
C VAL A 266 -10.64 -12.74 -18.93
N MET A 267 -11.74 -12.48 -19.64
CA MET A 267 -12.88 -13.41 -19.72
C MET A 267 -12.62 -14.62 -20.63
N THR A 268 -11.65 -14.54 -21.53
CA THR A 268 -11.44 -15.53 -22.60
C THR A 268 -10.06 -16.18 -22.57
N SER A 269 -9.11 -15.62 -21.82
CA SER A 269 -7.74 -16.13 -21.71
C SER A 269 -7.35 -16.35 -20.25
N ARG A 270 -7.10 -17.61 -19.89
CA ARG A 270 -6.63 -18.00 -18.56
C ARG A 270 -5.33 -17.28 -18.21
N GLN A 271 -4.39 -17.18 -19.15
CA GLN A 271 -3.12 -16.50 -18.92
C GLN A 271 -3.32 -15.02 -18.61
N ARG A 272 -4.17 -14.31 -19.35
CA ARG A 272 -4.46 -12.89 -19.06
C ARG A 272 -5.12 -12.69 -17.71
N ALA A 273 -5.99 -13.62 -17.31
CA ALA A 273 -6.61 -13.60 -15.99
C ALA A 273 -5.58 -13.80 -14.86
N LEU A 274 -4.66 -14.75 -15.03
CA LEU A 274 -3.53 -14.95 -14.12
C LEU A 274 -2.62 -13.72 -14.08
N ASP A 275 -2.22 -13.16 -15.22
CA ASP A 275 -1.38 -11.95 -15.29
C ASP A 275 -2.06 -10.73 -14.60
N ALA A 276 -3.39 -10.64 -14.69
CA ALA A 276 -4.17 -9.59 -14.04
C ALA A 276 -4.25 -9.77 -12.51
N LEU A 277 -4.34 -11.01 -12.04
CA LEU A 277 -4.37 -11.37 -10.61
C LEU A 277 -3.01 -11.27 -9.98
N ASP A 278 -1.97 -11.77 -10.65
CA ASP A 278 -0.58 -11.60 -10.25
C ASP A 278 -0.36 -10.14 -9.93
N ALA A 279 -0.72 -9.23 -10.84
CA ALA A 279 -0.61 -7.77 -10.65
C ALA A 279 -1.41 -7.17 -9.46
N SER A 280 -2.40 -7.87 -8.90
CA SER A 280 -3.27 -7.44 -7.79
C SER A 280 -2.84 -8.00 -6.42
N LEU A 281 -2.33 -9.25 -6.40
CA LEU A 281 -2.03 -10.01 -5.17
C LEU A 281 -0.99 -9.36 -4.24
N ASP A 282 -0.09 -8.50 -4.74
CA ASP A 282 0.89 -7.80 -3.89
C ASP A 282 0.34 -6.51 -3.25
N SER A 283 -0.85 -6.05 -3.66
CA SER A 283 -1.40 -4.74 -3.26
C SER A 283 -2.56 -4.80 -2.27
N ASP A 284 -3.24 -5.94 -2.16
CA ASP A 284 -4.23 -6.24 -1.13
C ASP A 284 -4.42 -7.77 -1.11
N GLU A 285 -4.16 -8.44 0.03
CA GLU A 285 -4.43 -9.86 0.24
C GLU A 285 -5.95 -10.10 0.37
N SER A 286 -6.74 -9.69 -0.63
CA SER A 286 -8.16 -10.00 -0.65
C SER A 286 -8.31 -11.51 -0.92
N GLY A 287 -8.99 -12.23 -0.02
CA GLY A 287 -9.22 -13.68 -0.19
C GLY A 287 -9.88 -14.05 -1.53
N PHE A 288 -10.57 -13.09 -2.15
CA PHE A 288 -11.13 -13.21 -3.50
C PHE A 288 -10.08 -13.40 -4.60
N ASP A 289 -8.99 -12.62 -4.61
CA ASP A 289 -7.97 -12.72 -5.66
C ASP A 289 -7.22 -14.06 -5.57
N GLN A 290 -6.97 -14.51 -4.34
CA GLN A 290 -6.35 -15.80 -4.06
C GLN A 290 -7.23 -16.96 -4.50
N GLU A 291 -8.53 -16.93 -4.20
CA GLU A 291 -9.49 -17.95 -4.64
C GLU A 291 -9.49 -18.08 -6.17
N LEU A 292 -9.68 -16.98 -6.89
CA LEU A 292 -9.70 -17.03 -8.35
C LEU A 292 -8.37 -17.52 -8.93
N TYR A 293 -7.24 -17.11 -8.36
CA TYR A 293 -5.93 -17.56 -8.79
C TYR A 293 -5.77 -19.08 -8.63
N GLU A 294 -6.10 -19.64 -7.45
CA GLU A 294 -6.05 -21.08 -7.18
C GLU A 294 -6.98 -21.87 -8.12
N LEU A 295 -8.19 -21.37 -8.40
CA LEU A 295 -9.12 -22.00 -9.34
C LEU A 295 -8.60 -22.01 -10.78
N LEU A 296 -7.99 -20.91 -11.23
CA LEU A 296 -7.41 -20.85 -12.57
C LEU A 296 -6.24 -21.81 -12.72
N LEU A 297 -5.37 -21.91 -11.70
CA LEU A 297 -4.26 -22.87 -11.67
C LEU A 297 -4.73 -24.33 -11.64
N ALA A 298 -5.81 -24.62 -10.91
CA ALA A 298 -6.41 -25.95 -10.86
C ALA A 298 -7.02 -26.42 -12.19
N GLY A 299 -7.10 -25.54 -13.19
CA GLY A 299 -7.53 -25.88 -14.54
C GLY A 299 -9.04 -25.73 -14.77
N PHE A 300 -9.78 -25.08 -13.87
CA PHE A 300 -11.21 -24.82 -14.09
C PHE A 300 -11.47 -24.05 -15.38
N GLN A 301 -12.52 -24.42 -16.10
CA GLN A 301 -12.92 -23.73 -17.33
C GLN A 301 -13.40 -22.31 -17.01
N LEU A 302 -13.06 -21.34 -17.85
CA LEU A 302 -13.49 -19.95 -17.68
C LEU A 302 -15.03 -19.78 -17.81
N SER A 303 -15.69 -20.74 -18.45
CA SER A 303 -17.14 -20.84 -18.58
C SER A 303 -17.83 -21.41 -17.34
N GLU A 304 -17.08 -21.98 -16.39
CA GLU A 304 -17.64 -22.49 -15.14
C GLU A 304 -18.35 -21.32 -14.43
N PRO A 305 -19.63 -21.46 -14.04
CA PRO A 305 -20.45 -20.35 -13.57
C PRO A 305 -19.84 -19.50 -12.44
N HIS A 306 -19.18 -20.11 -11.45
CA HIS A 306 -18.53 -19.39 -10.35
C HIS A 306 -17.24 -18.73 -10.79
N VAL A 307 -16.35 -19.44 -11.49
CA VAL A 307 -15.13 -18.86 -12.07
C VAL A 307 -15.47 -17.67 -12.97
N LYS A 308 -16.49 -17.81 -13.83
CA LYS A 308 -16.99 -16.73 -14.68
C LYS A 308 -17.46 -15.53 -13.84
N CYS A 309 -18.19 -15.75 -12.76
CA CYS A 309 -18.63 -14.69 -11.85
C CYS A 309 -17.43 -13.97 -11.21
N LEU A 310 -16.42 -14.71 -10.77
CA LEU A 310 -15.18 -14.14 -10.23
C LEU A 310 -14.42 -13.33 -11.31
N LEU A 311 -14.33 -13.83 -12.54
CA LEU A 311 -13.71 -13.10 -13.67
C LEU A 311 -14.49 -11.82 -14.02
N GLU A 312 -15.82 -11.85 -14.03
CA GLU A 312 -16.67 -10.67 -14.25
C GLU A 312 -16.45 -9.62 -13.15
N ARG A 313 -16.30 -10.05 -11.89
CA ARG A 313 -15.95 -9.17 -10.76
C ARG A 313 -14.56 -8.56 -10.92
N LEU A 314 -13.56 -9.36 -11.29
CA LEU A 314 -12.20 -8.89 -11.58
C LEU A 314 -12.22 -7.83 -12.69
N GLN A 315 -12.89 -8.14 -13.81
CA GLN A 315 -13.06 -7.23 -14.93
C GLN A 315 -13.74 -5.92 -14.51
N LYS A 316 -14.88 -6.02 -13.82
CA LYS A 316 -15.62 -4.87 -13.30
C LYS A 316 -14.75 -4.01 -12.39
N ARG A 317 -14.02 -4.63 -11.44
CA ARG A 317 -13.11 -3.92 -10.53
C ARG A 317 -12.02 -3.18 -11.30
N SER A 318 -11.43 -3.81 -12.31
CA SER A 318 -10.41 -3.17 -13.17
C SER A 318 -10.98 -1.99 -13.94
N LEU A 319 -12.17 -2.11 -14.55
CA LEU A 319 -12.84 -1.01 -15.25
C LEU A 319 -13.24 0.13 -14.30
N ASP A 320 -13.77 -0.20 -13.12
CA ASP A 320 -14.14 0.79 -12.11
C ASP A 320 -12.91 1.53 -11.57
N SER A 321 -11.77 0.84 -11.45
CA SER A 321 -10.48 1.45 -11.11
C SER A 321 -10.03 2.46 -12.16
N LEU A 322 -10.09 2.10 -13.45
CA LEU A 322 -9.79 3.02 -14.55
C LEU A 322 -10.76 4.21 -14.59
N ARG A 323 -12.06 3.99 -14.39
CA ARG A 323 -13.06 5.08 -14.39
C ARG A 323 -12.86 6.05 -13.23
N LYS A 324 -12.62 5.54 -12.02
CA LYS A 324 -12.47 6.37 -10.81
C LYS A 324 -11.11 7.06 -10.75
N LYS A 325 -10.03 6.32 -11.01
CA LYS A 325 -8.64 6.74 -10.75
C LYS A 325 -7.79 6.97 -12.00
N LEU A 326 -8.26 6.56 -13.18
CA LEU A 326 -7.53 6.61 -14.45
C LEU A 326 -6.11 6.04 -14.32
N ASN A 327 -5.99 4.90 -13.63
CA ASN A 327 -4.73 4.24 -13.32
C ASN A 327 -4.23 3.35 -14.47
N ILE A 328 -3.90 3.97 -15.59
CA ILE A 328 -3.52 3.31 -16.85
C ILE A 328 -2.19 2.58 -16.66
N ARG A 329 -2.14 1.26 -16.91
CA ARG A 329 -0.88 0.48 -16.85
C ARG A 329 0.03 0.84 -18.02
N VAL A 330 1.30 1.07 -17.74
CA VAL A 330 2.36 1.29 -18.73
C VAL A 330 3.39 0.17 -18.58
N LYS A 331 3.51 -0.67 -19.62
CA LYS A 331 4.29 -1.93 -19.56
C LYS A 331 5.75 -1.70 -19.15
N ASN A 332 6.40 -0.73 -19.78
CA ASN A 332 7.81 -0.39 -19.59
C ASN A 332 8.00 0.74 -18.58
N SER A 333 7.26 0.69 -17.47
CA SER A 333 7.40 1.65 -16.38
C SER A 333 7.42 0.97 -15.03
N PHE A 334 8.05 1.57 -14.02
CA PHE A 334 8.35 0.94 -12.74
C PHE A 334 8.33 1.97 -11.61
N TYR A 335 8.06 1.53 -10.38
CA TYR A 335 8.36 2.30 -9.18
C TYR A 335 9.60 1.68 -8.52
N LEU A 336 10.63 2.50 -8.30
CA LEU A 336 11.94 2.07 -7.80
C LEU A 336 12.36 2.94 -6.63
N PHE A 337 13.06 2.36 -5.64
CA PHE A 337 13.74 3.17 -4.64
C PHE A 337 14.79 4.06 -5.29
N GLY A 338 14.80 5.34 -4.93
CA GLY A 338 15.89 6.24 -5.26
C GLY A 338 17.08 6.01 -4.34
N VAL A 339 18.26 5.79 -4.92
CA VAL A 339 19.52 5.67 -4.18
C VAL A 339 20.60 6.54 -4.81
N CYS A 340 21.69 6.75 -4.09
CA CYS A 340 22.81 7.57 -4.55
C CYS A 340 24.00 6.71 -5.01
N ASP A 341 24.71 7.20 -6.01
CA ASP A 341 25.98 6.62 -6.48
C ASP A 341 27.12 6.97 -5.50
N GLU A 342 27.53 6.04 -4.65
CA GLU A 342 28.65 6.33 -3.75
C GLU A 342 30.01 6.38 -4.44
N ARG A 343 30.12 5.74 -5.60
CA ARG A 343 31.38 5.61 -6.35
C ARG A 343 31.67 6.82 -7.23
N GLY A 344 30.66 7.64 -7.52
CA GLY A 344 30.82 8.86 -8.30
C GLY A 344 31.15 8.60 -9.77
N VAL A 345 30.57 7.56 -10.34
CA VAL A 345 30.75 7.12 -11.73
C VAL A 345 29.67 7.65 -12.67
N LEU A 346 28.55 8.16 -12.13
CA LEU A 346 27.47 8.81 -12.88
C LEU A 346 27.68 10.31 -12.94
N SER A 347 27.53 10.89 -14.13
CA SER A 347 27.54 12.34 -14.35
C SER A 347 26.15 12.96 -14.09
N GLU A 348 26.08 14.28 -13.95
CA GLU A 348 24.79 14.97 -13.82
C GLU A 348 23.85 14.65 -15.00
N GLY A 349 22.60 14.29 -14.70
CA GLY A 349 21.62 13.83 -15.69
C GLY A 349 21.71 12.35 -16.06
N GLU A 350 22.73 11.62 -15.60
CA GLU A 350 22.84 10.16 -15.77
C GLU A 350 22.22 9.41 -14.59
N VAL A 351 21.61 8.26 -14.90
CA VAL A 351 21.09 7.30 -13.92
C VAL A 351 21.50 5.88 -14.29
N TYR A 352 21.60 5.02 -13.28
CA TYR A 352 21.75 3.58 -13.48
C TYR A 352 20.51 2.84 -12.97
N ILE A 353 19.95 1.96 -13.81
CA ILE A 353 18.75 1.19 -13.50
C ILE A 353 18.97 -0.25 -13.93
N ASN A 354 18.87 -1.18 -12.98
CA ASN A 354 18.95 -2.62 -13.24
C ASN A 354 17.73 -3.31 -12.64
N ILE A 355 16.89 -3.90 -13.49
CA ILE A 355 15.68 -4.60 -13.07
C ILE A 355 15.91 -6.10 -13.24
N SER A 356 16.29 -6.77 -12.15
CA SER A 356 16.52 -8.22 -12.14
C SER A 356 17.47 -8.72 -13.26
N GLY A 357 18.57 -8.00 -13.48
CA GLY A 357 19.59 -8.30 -14.50
C GLY A 357 19.40 -7.55 -15.82
N ASP A 358 18.24 -6.93 -16.04
CA ASP A 358 17.92 -6.13 -17.23
C ASP A 358 18.31 -4.66 -16.99
N VAL A 359 19.54 -4.32 -17.41
CA VAL A 359 20.08 -2.96 -17.34
C VAL A 359 19.42 -2.07 -18.40
N LYS A 360 18.80 -0.99 -17.96
CA LYS A 360 18.12 -0.03 -18.84
C LYS A 360 19.11 0.95 -19.45
N LEU A 361 18.93 1.23 -20.73
CA LEU A 361 19.78 2.11 -21.53
C LEU A 361 18.92 3.10 -22.29
N GLY A 362 19.45 4.30 -22.50
CA GLY A 362 18.82 5.34 -23.30
C GLY A 362 18.05 6.35 -22.47
N THR A 363 17.25 7.17 -23.15
CA THR A 363 16.45 8.22 -22.52
C THR A 363 15.33 7.62 -21.68
N VAL A 364 15.22 8.08 -20.44
CA VAL A 364 14.16 7.68 -19.50
C VAL A 364 13.47 8.90 -18.93
N LEU A 365 12.20 8.75 -18.60
CA LEU A 365 11.44 9.76 -17.87
C LEU A 365 11.28 9.30 -16.42
N VAL A 366 11.65 10.17 -15.49
CA VAL A 366 11.59 9.92 -14.05
C VAL A 366 10.69 10.96 -13.39
N GLY A 367 9.90 10.54 -12.41
CA GLY A 367 9.07 11.45 -11.62
C GLY A 367 8.75 10.90 -10.24
N ARG A 368 8.39 11.79 -9.32
CA ARG A 368 7.98 11.42 -7.95
C ARG A 368 6.49 11.71 -7.73
N ASN A 369 5.81 10.83 -7.00
CA ASN A 369 4.45 11.09 -6.55
C ASN A 369 4.43 11.59 -5.10
N PRO A 370 3.44 12.42 -4.72
CA PRO A 370 2.45 13.06 -5.59
C PRO A 370 3.06 14.23 -6.39
N ALA A 371 2.57 14.46 -7.61
CA ALA A 371 3.12 15.45 -8.53
C ALA A 371 2.09 16.52 -8.88
N TYR A 372 2.41 17.80 -8.67
CA TYR A 372 1.53 18.94 -8.96
C TYR A 372 2.14 19.97 -9.91
N SER A 373 3.46 19.88 -10.15
CA SER A 373 4.22 20.74 -11.05
C SER A 373 4.87 19.92 -12.16
N THR A 374 4.99 20.48 -13.35
CA THR A 374 5.66 19.83 -14.48
C THR A 374 7.16 19.65 -14.26
N SER A 375 7.78 20.44 -13.38
CA SER A 375 9.21 20.37 -13.07
C SER A 375 9.64 19.10 -12.33
N VAL A 376 8.71 18.37 -11.71
CA VAL A 376 9.02 17.10 -11.02
C VAL A 376 9.16 15.91 -11.97
N LEU A 377 8.88 16.12 -13.26
CA LEU A 377 9.09 15.15 -14.33
C LEU A 377 10.38 15.49 -15.06
N ARG A 378 11.33 14.54 -15.05
CA ARG A 378 12.69 14.77 -15.53
C ARG A 378 13.07 13.73 -16.57
N VAL A 379 13.58 14.22 -17.70
CA VAL A 379 14.15 13.40 -18.75
C VAL A 379 15.63 13.21 -18.43
N LEU A 380 16.03 11.97 -18.19
CA LEU A 380 17.38 11.58 -17.77
C LEU A 380 17.94 10.52 -18.72
N GLN A 381 19.24 10.26 -18.63
CA GLN A 381 19.93 9.28 -19.46
C GLN A 381 20.29 8.04 -18.63
N ALA A 382 19.68 6.91 -18.95
CA ALA A 382 20.05 5.62 -18.36
C ALA A 382 21.32 5.08 -19.04
N VAL A 383 22.35 4.81 -18.24
CA VAL A 383 23.67 4.33 -18.69
C VAL A 383 24.05 3.06 -17.95
N ASN A 384 24.85 2.20 -18.59
CA ASN A 384 25.41 1.02 -17.94
C ASN A 384 26.78 1.36 -17.33
N ARG A 385 26.91 1.13 -16.02
CA ARG A 385 28.15 1.25 -15.26
C ARG A 385 28.41 -0.08 -14.54
N PRO A 386 29.39 -0.89 -14.95
CA PRO A 386 29.74 -2.15 -14.28
C PRO A 386 30.01 -1.98 -12.78
N GLU A 387 30.48 -0.80 -12.39
CA GLU A 387 30.75 -0.40 -11.02
C GLU A 387 29.52 -0.46 -10.10
N LEU A 388 28.32 -0.33 -10.68
CA LEU A 388 27.02 -0.32 -10.03
C LEU A 388 26.25 -1.63 -10.26
N ALA A 389 26.89 -2.68 -10.79
CA ALA A 389 26.24 -3.95 -11.12
C ALA A 389 25.52 -4.61 -9.92
N HIS A 390 26.01 -4.36 -8.70
CA HIS A 390 25.46 -4.86 -7.44
C HIS A 390 24.13 -4.20 -7.03
N CYS A 391 23.76 -3.06 -7.64
CA CYS A 391 22.50 -2.37 -7.39
C CYS A 391 21.39 -2.99 -8.25
N HIS A 392 20.46 -3.71 -7.60
CA HIS A 392 19.31 -4.33 -8.24
C HIS A 392 17.99 -3.72 -7.75
N ASN A 393 17.05 -3.59 -8.68
CA ASN A 393 15.67 -3.16 -8.41
C ASN A 393 15.57 -1.79 -7.70
N CYS A 394 16.48 -0.87 -8.03
CA CYS A 394 16.50 0.52 -7.61
C CYS A 394 16.93 1.42 -8.79
N ILE A 395 16.77 2.73 -8.63
CA ILE A 395 17.34 3.74 -9.53
C ILE A 395 18.48 4.46 -8.78
N VAL A 396 19.68 4.43 -9.36
CA VAL A 396 20.86 5.11 -8.81
C VAL A 396 21.00 6.47 -9.48
N PHE A 397 20.98 7.53 -8.68
CA PHE A 397 21.22 8.90 -9.12
C PHE A 397 22.67 9.31 -8.93
N ALA A 398 23.17 10.18 -9.80
CA ALA A 398 24.48 10.80 -9.67
C ALA A 398 24.65 11.52 -8.33
N SER A 399 25.84 11.38 -7.72
CA SER A 399 26.21 12.07 -6.49
C SER A 399 27.12 13.28 -6.73
N GLN A 400 27.12 13.80 -7.96
CA GLN A 400 27.96 14.91 -8.42
C GLN A 400 27.14 15.80 -9.35
N GLY A 401 27.54 17.07 -9.46
CA GLY A 401 26.86 18.07 -10.28
C GLY A 401 26.39 19.27 -9.47
N THR A 402 25.70 20.18 -10.12
CA THR A 402 25.29 21.46 -9.50
C THR A 402 24.14 21.27 -8.51
N ARG A 403 23.21 20.34 -8.78
CA ARG A 403 22.04 20.09 -7.94
C ARG A 403 21.57 18.64 -8.05
N SER A 404 21.15 18.06 -6.92
CA SER A 404 20.64 16.68 -6.86
C SER A 404 19.37 16.48 -7.71
N GLU A 405 19.34 15.41 -8.50
CA GLU A 405 18.18 15.02 -9.31
C GLU A 405 16.95 14.72 -8.45
N THR A 406 17.13 14.15 -7.26
CA THR A 406 16.04 13.88 -6.32
C THR A 406 15.42 15.16 -5.78
N THR A 407 16.25 16.15 -5.42
CA THR A 407 15.78 17.47 -4.96
C THR A 407 15.08 18.25 -6.06
N LYS A 408 15.57 18.17 -7.31
CA LYS A 408 14.88 18.74 -8.48
C LYS A 408 13.46 18.18 -8.64
N MET A 409 13.23 16.92 -8.25
CA MET A 409 11.92 16.26 -8.20
C MET A 409 11.20 16.40 -6.85
N GLN A 410 11.65 17.33 -6.00
CA GLN A 410 11.12 17.59 -4.66
C GLN A 410 11.10 16.34 -3.76
N GLY A 411 12.10 15.47 -3.88
CA GLY A 411 12.25 14.26 -3.07
C GLY A 411 13.64 14.14 -2.46
N ASP A 412 13.88 13.01 -1.81
CA ASP A 412 15.14 12.63 -1.17
C ASP A 412 15.45 11.14 -1.43
N VAL A 413 16.46 10.59 -0.76
CA VAL A 413 16.83 9.17 -0.84
C VAL A 413 16.66 8.47 0.51
N ASP A 414 15.69 8.91 1.31
CA ASP A 414 15.37 8.36 2.64
C ASP A 414 14.37 7.19 2.61
N GLY A 415 13.84 6.89 1.41
CA GLY A 415 12.81 5.89 1.18
C GLY A 415 11.83 6.22 0.05
N ASP A 416 12.06 7.31 -0.69
CA ASP A 416 11.23 7.71 -1.80
C ASP A 416 11.24 6.71 -2.97
N TYR A 417 10.06 6.52 -3.55
CA TYR A 417 9.87 5.78 -4.78
C TYR A 417 9.75 6.73 -5.98
N TYR A 418 10.54 6.44 -7.00
CA TYR A 418 10.52 7.15 -8.27
C TYR A 418 9.82 6.31 -9.32
N TRP A 419 8.83 6.92 -9.97
CA TRP A 419 8.26 6.39 -11.19
C TRP A 419 9.26 6.59 -12.32
N VAL A 420 9.57 5.52 -13.04
CA VAL A 420 10.48 5.53 -14.19
C VAL A 420 9.75 4.91 -15.36
N THR A 421 9.84 5.51 -16.55
CA THR A 421 9.37 4.88 -17.79
C THR A 421 10.43 4.98 -18.88
N THR A 422 10.58 3.89 -19.64
CA THR A 422 11.39 3.84 -20.86
C THR A 422 10.51 3.87 -22.11
N ASP A 423 9.21 4.16 -21.96
CA ASP A 423 8.28 4.25 -23.08
C ASP A 423 8.51 5.55 -23.87
N PRO A 424 8.96 5.48 -25.13
CA PRO A 424 9.28 6.67 -25.93
C PRO A 424 8.05 7.54 -26.19
N THR A 425 6.82 6.99 -26.17
CA THR A 425 5.61 7.79 -26.41
C THR A 425 5.25 8.70 -25.26
N LEU A 426 5.88 8.49 -24.09
CA LEU A 426 5.68 9.30 -22.89
C LEU A 426 6.82 10.27 -22.63
N ILE A 427 7.90 10.24 -23.41
CA ILE A 427 8.99 11.22 -23.29
C ILE A 427 8.46 12.57 -23.81
N PRO A 428 8.39 13.60 -22.95
CA PRO A 428 7.80 14.86 -23.35
C PRO A 428 8.74 15.62 -24.30
N PRO A 429 8.19 16.33 -25.31
CA PRO A 429 8.99 17.17 -26.21
C PRO A 429 9.48 18.47 -25.56
N ARG A 430 8.89 18.86 -24.41
CA ARG A 430 9.36 19.98 -23.58
C ARG A 430 9.64 19.53 -22.15
N THR A 431 10.61 20.15 -21.51
CA THR A 431 10.90 20.01 -20.09
C THR A 431 10.66 21.32 -19.36
N SER A 432 10.43 21.24 -18.06
CA SER A 432 10.33 22.40 -17.18
C SER A 432 11.49 22.36 -16.19
N GLU A 433 12.22 23.47 -16.08
CA GLU A 433 13.26 23.58 -15.06
C GLU A 433 12.63 23.74 -13.67
N PRO A 434 13.14 23.01 -12.66
CA PRO A 434 12.68 23.18 -11.28
C PRO A 434 13.09 24.55 -10.75
N PRO A 435 12.24 25.21 -9.94
CA PRO A 435 12.58 26.47 -9.34
C PRO A 435 13.88 26.34 -8.51
N ALA A 436 14.62 27.44 -8.42
CA ALA A 436 15.84 27.50 -7.60
C ALA A 436 15.51 27.07 -6.16
N THR A 437 16.37 26.23 -5.58
CA THR A 437 16.18 25.79 -4.20
C THR A 437 16.30 27.01 -3.28
N ILE A 438 15.25 27.30 -2.51
CA ILE A 438 15.42 28.20 -1.37
C ILE A 438 16.10 27.34 -0.29
N PRO A 439 17.28 27.73 0.24
CA PRO A 439 17.92 26.96 1.30
C PRO A 439 16.91 26.69 2.41
N PRO A 440 16.83 25.46 2.93
CA PRO A 440 15.91 25.18 4.02
C PRO A 440 16.16 26.21 5.11
N ARG A 441 15.11 26.98 5.44
CA ARG A 441 15.16 27.91 6.57
C ARG A 441 15.60 27.05 7.75
N ALA A 442 16.79 27.34 8.29
CA ALA A 442 17.39 26.56 9.36
C ALA A 442 16.26 26.18 10.32
N SER A 443 15.94 24.89 10.40
CA SER A 443 14.96 24.39 11.34
C SER A 443 15.37 25.01 12.66
N ARG A 444 14.52 25.85 13.27
CA ARG A 444 14.79 26.28 14.63
C ARG A 444 15.00 24.97 15.37
N LYS A 445 16.24 24.71 15.83
CA LYS A 445 16.50 23.71 16.85
C LYS A 445 15.68 24.21 18.03
N SER A 446 14.40 23.87 18.08
CA SER A 446 13.68 23.99 19.32
C SER A 446 14.35 22.94 20.17
N ASP A 447 15.04 23.41 21.19
CA ASP A 447 15.42 22.60 22.33
C ASP A 447 14.11 22.00 22.86
N TYR A 448 13.73 20.84 22.34
CA TYR A 448 12.57 20.10 22.80
C TYR A 448 12.96 19.53 24.16
N VAL A 449 12.83 20.35 25.21
CA VAL A 449 13.21 20.00 26.58
C VAL A 449 12.30 18.88 27.11
N ASN A 450 11.09 18.70 26.55
CA ASN A 450 10.17 17.63 26.89
C ASN A 450 9.43 17.10 25.65
N GLU A 451 9.93 16.00 25.08
CA GLU A 451 9.40 15.36 23.87
C GLU A 451 7.89 15.07 23.94
N LYS A 452 7.37 14.68 25.12
CA LYS A 452 5.94 14.38 25.32
C LYS A 452 5.08 15.65 25.23
N ALA A 453 5.48 16.73 25.91
CA ALA A 453 4.73 17.99 25.91
C ALA A 453 4.77 18.71 24.55
N ASP A 454 5.89 18.60 23.82
CA ASP A 454 6.04 19.23 22.52
C ASP A 454 5.35 18.46 21.38
N GLY A 455 5.31 17.13 21.47
CA GLY A 455 4.49 16.28 20.59
C GLY A 455 3.00 16.63 20.66
N LEU A 456 2.50 17.03 21.85
CA LEU A 456 1.13 17.51 22.04
C LEU A 456 0.87 18.86 21.36
N LYS A 457 1.79 19.83 21.51
CA LYS A 457 1.66 21.13 20.81
C LYS A 457 1.62 20.94 19.29
N VAL A 458 2.42 20.01 18.76
CA VAL A 458 2.40 19.65 17.33
C VAL A 458 1.07 19.01 16.96
N PHE A 459 0.56 18.06 17.76
CA PHE A 459 -0.75 17.46 17.55
C PHE A 459 -1.85 18.52 17.51
N MET A 460 -1.91 19.42 18.49
CA MET A 460 -2.92 20.47 18.55
C MET A 460 -2.84 21.45 17.39
N ARG A 461 -1.62 21.79 16.94
CA ARG A 461 -1.40 22.70 15.81
C ARG A 461 -1.82 22.09 14.48
N LEU A 462 -1.59 20.80 14.28
CA LEU A 462 -1.74 20.13 12.99
C LEU A 462 -3.03 19.29 12.89
N ARG A 463 -3.65 18.93 14.01
CA ARG A 463 -4.93 18.22 14.05
C ARG A 463 -5.99 19.06 13.35
N ARG A 464 -6.65 18.47 12.35
CA ARG A 464 -7.62 19.13 11.46
C ARG A 464 -7.03 20.19 10.53
N ASN A 465 -5.72 20.20 10.28
CA ASN A 465 -5.17 20.95 9.16
C ASN A 465 -5.51 20.22 7.85
N PHE A 466 -6.62 20.64 7.22
CA PHE A 466 -7.07 20.12 5.95
C PHE A 466 -6.49 20.88 4.74
N THR A 467 -5.59 21.85 4.94
CA THR A 467 -5.06 22.69 3.85
C THR A 467 -4.45 21.85 2.74
N LEU A 468 -3.65 20.83 3.08
CA LEU A 468 -3.07 19.91 2.09
C LEU A 468 -4.15 19.18 1.28
N SER A 469 -5.12 18.56 1.96
CA SER A 469 -6.19 17.80 1.30
C SER A 469 -7.13 18.70 0.49
N SER A 470 -7.46 19.88 1.00
CA SER A 470 -8.33 20.85 0.34
C SER A 470 -7.66 21.45 -0.89
N ALA A 471 -6.38 21.84 -0.79
CA ALA A 471 -5.61 22.36 -1.92
C ALA A 471 -5.40 21.28 -3.00
N SER A 472 -5.05 20.05 -2.61
CA SER A 472 -4.91 18.91 -3.53
C SER A 472 -6.23 18.62 -4.28
N LYS A 473 -7.35 18.60 -3.56
CA LYS A 473 -8.68 18.43 -4.17
C LYS A 473 -9.03 19.58 -5.12
N ALA A 474 -8.83 20.82 -4.69
CA ALA A 474 -9.09 21.99 -5.51
C ALA A 474 -8.23 22.01 -6.77
N TRP A 475 -6.95 21.60 -6.69
CA TRP A 475 -6.08 21.46 -7.85
C TRP A 475 -6.68 20.45 -8.83
N MET A 476 -7.02 19.25 -8.36
CA MET A 476 -7.62 18.20 -9.21
C MET A 476 -8.93 18.64 -9.87
N ASP A 477 -9.77 19.40 -9.16
CA ASP A 477 -11.08 19.86 -9.66
C ASP A 477 -10.94 20.99 -10.70
N ASN A 478 -9.83 21.73 -10.71
CA ASN A 478 -9.65 22.95 -11.52
C ASN A 478 -8.54 22.88 -12.58
N VAL A 479 -7.61 21.93 -12.49
CA VAL A 479 -6.43 21.89 -13.37
C VAL A 479 -6.76 21.66 -14.84
N THR A 480 -7.88 21.02 -15.17
CA THR A 480 -8.29 20.77 -16.56
C THR A 480 -9.18 21.87 -17.15
N LEU A 481 -9.41 22.98 -16.44
CA LEU A 481 -10.32 24.06 -16.88
C LEU A 481 -9.86 24.77 -18.15
N THR A 482 -8.55 24.84 -18.38
CA THR A 482 -7.97 25.56 -19.53
C THR A 482 -6.99 24.68 -20.31
N PRO A 483 -6.67 25.04 -21.57
CA PRO A 483 -5.67 24.32 -22.37
C PRO A 483 -4.25 24.34 -21.79
N ASP A 484 -3.98 25.25 -20.84
CA ASP A 484 -2.67 25.38 -20.19
C ASP A 484 -2.47 24.36 -19.06
N LEU A 485 -3.54 23.66 -18.65
CA LEU A 485 -3.49 22.59 -17.66
C LEU A 485 -2.74 23.00 -16.37
N ALA A 486 -1.66 22.28 -16.01
CA ALA A 486 -0.89 22.57 -14.81
C ALA A 486 -0.09 23.89 -14.88
N ASP A 487 0.11 24.46 -16.08
CA ASP A 487 0.76 25.76 -16.25
C ASP A 487 -0.22 26.94 -16.04
N ALA A 488 -1.53 26.67 -15.94
CA ALA A 488 -2.53 27.69 -15.66
C ALA A 488 -2.25 28.39 -14.31
N PRO A 489 -2.46 29.72 -14.19
CA PRO A 489 -2.15 30.46 -12.96
C PRO A 489 -2.78 29.85 -11.70
N LEU A 490 -4.08 29.54 -11.74
CA LEU A 490 -4.79 28.91 -10.63
C LEU A 490 -4.19 27.55 -10.22
N ALA A 491 -3.80 26.74 -11.20
CA ALA A 491 -3.19 25.43 -10.95
C ALA A 491 -1.81 25.57 -10.30
N ARG A 492 -0.98 26.53 -10.76
CA ARG A 492 0.33 26.83 -10.17
C ARG A 492 0.22 27.34 -8.74
N ASP A 493 -0.75 28.22 -8.47
CA ASP A 493 -0.99 28.73 -7.12
C ASP A 493 -1.41 27.62 -6.16
N LEU A 494 -2.34 26.75 -6.58
CA LEU A 494 -2.77 25.60 -5.77
C LEU A 494 -1.64 24.58 -5.56
N ALA A 495 -0.81 24.32 -6.59
CA ALA A 495 0.35 23.45 -6.48
C ALA A 495 1.35 23.97 -5.43
N ARG A 496 1.64 25.28 -5.43
CA ARG A 496 2.50 25.92 -4.42
C ARG A 496 1.95 25.75 -3.01
N ILE A 497 0.63 25.91 -2.81
CA ILE A 497 0.01 25.68 -1.49
C ILE A 497 0.20 24.23 -1.04
N VAL A 498 0.04 23.26 -1.95
CA VAL A 498 0.26 21.84 -1.65
C VAL A 498 1.69 21.58 -1.21
N GLU A 499 2.68 22.08 -1.96
CA GLU A 499 4.11 21.93 -1.64
C GLU A 499 4.44 22.52 -0.26
N GLN A 500 4.01 23.76 0.00
CA GLN A 500 4.20 24.41 1.30
C GLN A 500 3.50 23.65 2.43
N ALA A 501 2.33 23.06 2.17
CA ALA A 501 1.58 22.31 3.17
C ALA A 501 2.24 20.98 3.57
N VAL A 502 2.95 20.31 2.66
CA VAL A 502 3.76 19.12 2.98
C VAL A 502 4.91 19.50 3.93
N ASP A 503 5.57 20.62 3.65
CA ASP A 503 6.70 21.09 4.44
C ASP A 503 6.29 21.71 5.79
N LEU A 504 5.03 22.13 5.98
CA LEU A 504 4.54 22.65 7.27
C LEU A 504 4.76 21.66 8.42
N VAL A 505 4.60 20.36 8.17
CA VAL A 505 4.77 19.31 9.19
C VAL A 505 6.22 19.23 9.64
N LYS A 506 7.18 19.43 8.72
CA LYS A 506 8.63 19.35 8.97
C LYS A 506 9.22 20.67 9.49
N SER A 507 8.80 21.81 8.93
CA SER A 507 9.40 23.13 9.17
C SER A 507 8.73 23.93 10.29
N GLY A 508 7.52 23.53 10.72
CA GLY A 508 6.76 24.24 11.75
C GLY A 508 6.25 25.62 11.33
N GLY A 509 6.09 25.87 10.02
CA GLY A 509 5.55 27.11 9.47
C GLY A 509 4.13 27.46 9.93
N ASN A 510 3.64 28.65 9.57
CA ASN A 510 2.35 29.16 10.04
C ASN A 510 1.18 28.59 9.21
N ALA A 511 0.63 27.46 9.68
CA ALA A 511 -0.50 26.78 9.05
C ALA A 511 -1.74 27.69 8.85
N ARG A 512 -1.99 28.67 9.73
CA ARG A 512 -3.16 29.57 9.61
C ARG A 512 -3.02 30.53 8.43
N MET A 513 -1.81 31.03 8.17
CA MET A 513 -1.56 31.91 7.02
C MET A 513 -1.76 31.16 5.70
N LEU A 514 -1.23 29.94 5.62
CA LEU A 514 -1.38 29.11 4.42
C LEU A 514 -2.85 28.74 4.17
N ALA A 515 -3.62 28.48 5.23
CA ALA A 515 -5.06 28.25 5.13
C ALA A 515 -5.82 29.49 4.62
N ALA A 516 -5.53 30.69 5.15
CA ALA A 516 -6.17 31.93 4.72
C ALA A 516 -5.83 32.28 3.25
N GLU A 517 -4.61 32.00 2.82
CA GLU A 517 -4.20 32.13 1.43
C GLU A 517 -4.97 31.16 0.52
N LEU A 518 -5.11 29.90 0.93
CA LEU A 518 -5.94 28.93 0.22
C LEU A 518 -7.39 29.40 0.11
N ASP A 519 -8.01 29.89 1.21
CA ASP A 519 -9.38 30.38 1.21
C ASP A 519 -9.57 31.55 0.22
N THR A 520 -8.57 32.43 0.12
CA THR A 520 -8.55 33.53 -0.86
C THR A 520 -8.54 32.99 -2.29
N ILE A 521 -7.67 32.01 -2.60
CA ILE A 521 -7.59 31.38 -3.92
C ILE A 521 -8.93 30.68 -4.25
N LEU A 522 -9.48 29.91 -3.31
CA LEU A 522 -10.74 29.19 -3.47
C LEU A 522 -11.91 30.15 -3.78
N GLY A 523 -11.93 31.34 -3.18
CA GLY A 523 -12.92 32.38 -3.45
C GLY A 523 -12.94 32.85 -4.92
N THR A 524 -11.84 32.69 -5.65
CA THR A 524 -11.73 33.10 -7.07
C THR A 524 -12.07 31.98 -8.07
N THR A 525 -12.09 30.71 -7.63
CA THR A 525 -12.25 29.53 -8.51
C THR A 525 -13.51 29.57 -9.38
N GLY A 526 -14.64 29.99 -8.81
CA GLY A 526 -15.90 30.12 -9.55
C GLY A 526 -15.84 31.16 -10.68
N GLN A 527 -15.15 32.28 -10.44
CA GLN A 527 -14.93 33.32 -11.45
C GLN A 527 -13.99 32.84 -12.55
N GLU A 528 -12.89 32.18 -12.18
CA GLU A 528 -11.95 31.58 -13.14
C GLU A 528 -12.60 30.49 -13.99
N SER A 529 -13.45 29.65 -13.41
CA SER A 529 -14.22 28.65 -14.17
C SER A 529 -15.17 29.29 -15.18
N ALA A 530 -15.90 30.34 -14.78
CA ALA A 530 -16.79 31.07 -15.68
C ALA A 530 -16.03 31.77 -16.81
N LYS A 531 -14.86 32.34 -16.49
CA LYS A 531 -13.95 32.96 -17.46
C LYS A 531 -13.40 31.94 -18.45
N ALA A 532 -12.90 30.80 -17.97
CA ALA A 532 -12.37 29.73 -18.80
C ALA A 532 -13.40 29.23 -19.84
N ARG A 533 -14.67 29.02 -19.42
CA ARG A 533 -15.76 28.61 -20.32
C ARG A 533 -16.06 29.64 -21.43
N ARG A 534 -15.90 30.94 -21.14
CA ARG A 534 -16.09 32.01 -22.13
C ARG A 534 -14.90 32.12 -23.07
N THR A 535 -13.68 31.99 -22.55
CA THR A 535 -12.44 32.13 -23.33
C THR A 535 -12.18 30.92 -24.22
N TYR A 536 -12.49 29.71 -23.75
CA TYR A 536 -12.20 28.46 -24.44
C TYR A 536 -13.47 27.61 -24.66
N PRO A 537 -14.44 28.08 -25.45
CA PRO A 537 -15.74 27.39 -25.59
C PRO A 537 -15.65 26.01 -26.27
N GLN A 538 -14.57 25.76 -27.02
CA GLN A 538 -14.32 24.48 -27.70
C GLN A 538 -13.37 23.56 -26.93
N TRP A 539 -12.83 24.00 -25.79
CA TRP A 539 -11.92 23.18 -25.00
C TRP A 539 -12.67 21.99 -24.39
N GLN A 540 -12.10 20.80 -24.55
CA GLN A 540 -12.61 19.56 -23.97
C GLN A 540 -11.60 19.06 -22.95
N ASP A 541 -12.10 18.70 -21.77
CA ASP A 541 -11.25 18.14 -20.72
C ASP A 541 -10.67 16.79 -21.18
N PRO A 542 -9.33 16.68 -21.35
CA PRO A 542 -8.70 15.46 -21.84
C PRO A 542 -8.82 14.30 -20.84
N VAL A 543 -8.87 14.57 -19.54
CA VAL A 543 -9.06 13.54 -18.50
C VAL A 543 -10.49 13.02 -18.54
N ALA A 544 -11.47 13.91 -18.68
CA ALA A 544 -12.88 13.51 -18.83
C ALA A 544 -13.09 12.68 -20.11
N HIS A 545 -12.43 13.05 -21.21
CA HIS A 545 -12.44 12.28 -22.46
C HIS A 545 -11.89 10.87 -22.27
N LEU A 546 -10.71 10.71 -21.65
CA LEU A 546 -10.14 9.39 -21.36
C LEU A 546 -11.05 8.54 -20.46
N ILE A 547 -11.70 9.15 -19.47
CA ILE A 547 -12.67 8.45 -18.61
C ILE A 547 -13.89 7.99 -19.43
N ALA A 548 -14.38 8.82 -20.35
CA ALA A 548 -15.53 8.50 -21.21
C ALA A 548 -15.26 7.32 -22.16
N MET A 549 -13.99 7.07 -22.51
CA MET A 549 -13.58 5.89 -23.29
C MET A 549 -13.74 4.57 -22.52
N VAL A 550 -13.84 4.59 -21.18
CA VAL A 550 -13.92 3.36 -20.36
C VAL A 550 -15.35 2.80 -20.39
N PRO A 551 -15.58 1.60 -20.97
CA PRO A 551 -16.92 1.05 -21.17
C PRO A 551 -17.61 0.75 -19.84
N ALA A 552 -18.94 0.91 -19.81
CA ALA A 552 -19.77 0.57 -18.66
C ALA A 552 -19.53 -0.88 -18.24
N SER A 553 -19.52 -1.12 -16.92
CA SER A 553 -19.32 -2.46 -16.39
C SER A 553 -20.49 -3.35 -16.79
N PRO A 554 -20.26 -4.53 -17.39
CA PRO A 554 -21.34 -5.38 -17.86
C PRO A 554 -22.23 -5.81 -16.68
N LYS A 555 -23.56 -5.71 -16.87
CA LYS A 555 -24.55 -6.25 -15.95
C LYS A 555 -24.84 -7.70 -16.35
N GLY A 556 -23.95 -8.62 -15.97
CA GLY A 556 -24.19 -10.05 -16.14
C GLY A 556 -25.23 -10.54 -15.14
N LYS A 557 -26.29 -11.20 -15.62
CA LYS A 557 -27.07 -12.16 -14.81
C LYS A 557 -26.58 -13.55 -15.18
N GLN A 558 -26.33 -14.38 -14.17
CA GLN A 558 -25.87 -15.76 -14.35
C GLN A 558 -27.00 -16.62 -14.94
N VAL A 559 -26.71 -17.46 -15.94
CA VAL A 559 -27.76 -18.08 -16.78
C VAL A 559 -27.79 -19.62 -16.74
N SER A 560 -26.81 -20.31 -16.14
CA SER A 560 -26.90 -21.77 -15.99
C SER A 560 -25.93 -22.30 -14.93
N PHE A 561 -26.41 -23.20 -14.06
CA PHE A 561 -25.60 -23.94 -13.08
C PHE A 561 -25.57 -25.40 -13.51
N MET A 562 -24.47 -25.83 -14.13
CA MET A 562 -24.24 -27.24 -14.48
C MET A 562 -23.12 -27.78 -13.62
N VAL A 563 -23.33 -28.98 -13.07
CA VAL A 563 -22.32 -29.68 -12.28
C VAL A 563 -21.17 -30.08 -13.19
N ASP A 564 -19.94 -29.71 -12.83
CA ASP A 564 -18.72 -30.21 -13.48
C ASP A 564 -18.57 -31.72 -13.18
N PRO A 565 -18.54 -32.61 -14.18
CA PRO A 565 -18.41 -34.05 -13.98
C PRO A 565 -17.15 -34.45 -13.20
N ASP A 566 -16.06 -33.68 -13.30
CA ASP A 566 -14.81 -33.97 -12.59
C ASP A 566 -14.95 -33.76 -11.07
N LEU A 567 -15.90 -32.91 -10.67
CA LEU A 567 -16.18 -32.62 -9.26
C LEU A 567 -17.25 -33.55 -8.67
N ASP A 568 -17.88 -34.41 -9.46
CA ASP A 568 -18.90 -35.36 -8.99
C ASP A 568 -18.25 -36.72 -8.64
N LEU A 569 -17.96 -36.92 -7.36
CA LEU A 569 -17.36 -38.15 -6.85
C LEU A 569 -18.40 -39.25 -6.52
N SER A 570 -19.68 -39.07 -6.86
CA SER A 570 -20.76 -40.02 -6.54
C SER A 570 -20.47 -41.45 -7.04
N ARG A 571 -19.79 -41.57 -8.18
CA ARG A 571 -19.40 -42.85 -8.78
C ARG A 571 -18.28 -43.56 -8.02
N ILE A 572 -17.47 -42.83 -7.25
CA ILE A 572 -16.30 -43.33 -6.53
C ILE A 572 -16.67 -43.65 -5.07
N VAL A 573 -17.52 -42.83 -4.44
CA VAL A 573 -17.85 -42.90 -3.01
C VAL A 573 -18.86 -44.03 -2.67
N GLY A 574 -19.60 -44.53 -3.67
CA GLY A 574 -20.65 -45.54 -3.48
C GLY A 574 -21.98 -44.92 -3.02
N ARG A 575 -23.09 -45.63 -3.29
CA ARG A 575 -24.46 -45.07 -3.18
C ARG A 575 -24.86 -44.69 -1.76
N ASP A 576 -24.63 -45.56 -0.78
CA ASP A 576 -25.11 -45.35 0.59
C ASP A 576 -24.32 -44.24 1.32
N PRO A 577 -22.97 -44.22 1.28
CA PRO A 577 -22.19 -43.13 1.86
C PRO A 577 -22.47 -41.77 1.19
N TRP A 578 -22.68 -41.76 -0.14
CA TRP A 578 -23.03 -40.54 -0.88
C TRP A 578 -24.40 -39.98 -0.45
N THR A 579 -25.39 -40.86 -0.27
CA THR A 579 -26.73 -40.47 0.18
C THR A 579 -26.71 -39.90 1.60
N ALA A 580 -25.87 -40.44 2.49
CA ALA A 580 -25.67 -39.91 3.84
C ALA A 580 -25.06 -38.50 3.81
N LEU A 581 -24.03 -38.27 2.98
CA LEU A 581 -23.42 -36.95 2.79
C LEU A 581 -24.41 -35.91 2.26
N LEU A 582 -25.23 -36.26 1.26
CA LEU A 582 -26.25 -35.33 0.73
C LEU A 582 -27.27 -34.91 1.81
N LYS A 583 -27.67 -35.82 2.71
CA LYS A 583 -28.57 -35.48 3.82
C LYS A 583 -27.92 -34.53 4.83
N GLU A 584 -26.65 -34.76 5.16
CA GLU A 584 -25.85 -33.84 6.01
C GLU A 584 -25.80 -32.45 5.37
N VAL A 585 -25.46 -32.38 4.09
CA VAL A 585 -25.33 -31.15 3.32
C VAL A 585 -26.61 -30.30 3.33
N GLU A 586 -27.76 -30.92 3.15
CA GLU A 586 -29.04 -30.20 3.15
C GLU A 586 -29.39 -29.57 4.50
N ALA A 587 -28.93 -30.17 5.61
CA ALA A 587 -29.08 -29.58 6.93
C ALA A 587 -28.14 -28.38 7.10
N VAL A 588 -26.86 -28.56 6.78
CA VAL A 588 -25.83 -27.53 6.95
C VAL A 588 -26.08 -26.32 6.04
N MET A 589 -26.43 -26.54 4.78
CA MET A 589 -26.69 -25.46 3.81
C MET A 589 -27.86 -24.56 4.24
N ARG A 590 -28.90 -25.11 4.88
CA ARG A 590 -30.00 -24.30 5.42
C ARG A 590 -29.53 -23.38 6.54
N LEU A 591 -28.70 -23.90 7.45
CA LEU A 591 -28.11 -23.11 8.53
C LEU A 591 -27.20 -22.02 7.96
N PHE A 592 -26.34 -22.38 6.99
CA PHE A 592 -25.43 -21.45 6.33
C PHE A 592 -26.19 -20.33 5.62
N ASN A 593 -27.17 -20.66 4.77
CA ASN A 593 -27.92 -19.64 4.03
C ASN A 593 -28.68 -18.69 4.97
N SER A 594 -29.22 -19.21 6.08
CA SER A 594 -29.86 -18.36 7.10
C SER A 594 -28.85 -17.44 7.80
N ALA A 595 -27.70 -17.97 8.21
CA ALA A 595 -26.65 -17.18 8.85
C ALA A 595 -26.08 -16.12 7.89
N LEU A 596 -25.86 -16.49 6.63
CA LEU A 596 -25.34 -15.60 5.60
C LEU A 596 -26.34 -14.47 5.29
N ALA A 597 -27.64 -14.75 5.20
CA ALA A 597 -28.66 -13.72 4.98
C ALA A 597 -28.70 -12.69 6.13
N ASN A 598 -28.61 -13.17 7.39
CA ASN A 598 -28.54 -12.28 8.55
C ASN A 598 -27.26 -11.43 8.54
N ALA A 599 -26.13 -12.02 8.16
CA ALA A 599 -24.85 -11.32 8.07
C ALA A 599 -24.83 -10.28 6.95
N ILE A 600 -25.43 -10.56 5.78
CA ILE A 600 -25.57 -9.59 4.69
C ILE A 600 -26.37 -8.38 5.18
N LYS A 601 -27.49 -8.61 5.87
CA LYS A 601 -28.31 -7.53 6.41
C LYS A 601 -27.55 -6.67 7.42
N ALA A 602 -26.79 -7.30 8.31
CA ALA A 602 -25.94 -6.58 9.27
C ALA A 602 -24.83 -5.75 8.58
N ASP A 603 -24.23 -6.29 7.52
CA ASP A 603 -23.22 -5.58 6.72
C ASP A 603 -23.82 -4.38 5.95
N GLU A 604 -25.06 -4.51 5.45
CA GLU A 604 -25.78 -3.43 4.76
C GLU A 604 -26.17 -2.30 5.73
N GLU A 605 -26.75 -2.65 6.90
CA GLU A 605 -27.10 -1.67 7.95
C GLU A 605 -25.84 -0.89 8.42
N PHE A 606 -24.69 -1.55 8.52
CA PHE A 606 -23.42 -0.90 8.88
C PHE A 606 -22.89 0.05 7.79
N ALA A 607 -23.17 -0.22 6.51
CA ALA A 607 -22.71 0.61 5.40
C ALA A 607 -23.52 1.91 5.22
N GLU A 608 -24.77 1.95 5.69
CA GLU A 608 -25.63 3.14 5.62
C GLU A 608 -25.30 4.19 6.71
N ASP A 609 -24.66 3.77 7.81
CA ASP A 609 -24.40 4.60 9.00
C ASP A 609 -23.02 5.33 9.00
N GLY A 610 -22.19 5.24 7.94
CA GLY A 610 -20.85 5.84 7.96
C GLY A 610 -20.26 6.22 6.59
N ASP A 611 -19.63 7.41 6.53
CA ASP A 611 -18.76 7.85 5.44
C ASP A 611 -17.72 6.77 5.05
N ASP A 612 -17.40 6.70 3.75
CA ASP A 612 -16.51 5.78 2.99
C ASP A 612 -15.02 5.72 3.47
N VAL A 613 -14.76 5.98 4.75
CA VAL A 613 -13.44 6.18 5.37
C VAL A 613 -12.92 4.94 6.09
N ASN A 614 -13.78 3.97 6.45
CA ASN A 614 -13.34 2.78 7.21
C ASN A 614 -13.21 1.53 6.32
N ARG A 615 -12.11 1.44 5.57
CA ARG A 615 -11.72 0.20 4.86
C ARG A 615 -11.28 -0.95 5.79
N ASP A 616 -11.12 -0.68 7.08
CA ASP A 616 -10.48 -1.60 8.04
C ASP A 616 -11.49 -2.44 8.87
N VAL A 617 -12.81 -2.29 8.67
CA VAL A 617 -13.83 -3.06 9.41
C VAL A 617 -14.23 -4.33 8.63
N LEU A 618 -14.12 -5.50 9.28
CA LEU A 618 -14.50 -6.78 8.68
C LEU A 618 -16.02 -6.90 8.46
N LYS A 619 -16.36 -7.59 7.37
CA LYS A 619 -17.72 -7.97 7.03
C LYS A 619 -18.16 -9.22 7.81
N GLN A 620 -19.34 -9.18 8.42
CA GLN A 620 -19.97 -10.30 9.10
C GLN A 620 -20.14 -11.50 8.16
N THR A 621 -20.36 -11.23 6.86
CA THR A 621 -20.46 -12.27 5.84
C THR A 621 -19.21 -13.15 5.71
N ASP A 622 -18.01 -12.60 5.92
CA ASP A 622 -16.77 -13.37 5.85
C ASP A 622 -16.53 -14.18 7.13
N LEU A 623 -16.96 -13.67 8.30
CA LEU A 623 -16.91 -14.41 9.56
C LEU A 623 -17.80 -15.66 9.54
N VAL A 624 -19.00 -15.56 8.97
CA VAL A 624 -19.91 -16.71 8.80
C VAL A 624 -19.25 -17.77 7.92
N LYS A 625 -18.66 -17.40 6.79
CA LYS A 625 -17.97 -18.34 5.90
C LYS A 625 -16.82 -19.06 6.59
N ASP A 626 -15.95 -18.33 7.28
CA ASP A 626 -14.80 -18.88 7.99
C ASP A 626 -15.22 -19.83 9.13
N THR A 627 -16.27 -19.47 9.88
CA THR A 627 -16.81 -20.31 10.95
C THR A 627 -17.31 -21.66 10.43
N PHE A 628 -18.10 -21.65 9.36
CA PHE A 628 -18.59 -22.89 8.75
C PHE A 628 -17.46 -23.72 8.14
N LEU A 629 -16.49 -23.06 7.50
CA LEU A 629 -15.32 -23.75 6.94
C LEU A 629 -14.51 -24.45 8.04
N LYS A 630 -14.18 -23.75 9.13
CA LYS A 630 -13.43 -24.32 10.27
C LYS A 630 -14.17 -25.47 10.95
N HIS A 631 -15.50 -25.37 11.09
CA HIS A 631 -16.30 -26.41 11.75
C HIS A 631 -16.42 -27.69 10.92
N HIS A 632 -16.60 -27.57 9.60
CA HIS A 632 -16.85 -28.72 8.72
C HIS A 632 -15.58 -29.25 8.01
N PHE A 633 -14.53 -28.43 7.96
CA PHE A 633 -13.23 -28.71 7.33
C PHE A 633 -12.05 -28.21 8.20
N PRO A 634 -11.83 -28.79 9.40
CA PRO A 634 -10.82 -28.30 10.33
C PRO A 634 -9.39 -28.38 9.77
N SER A 635 -8.65 -27.27 9.87
CA SER A 635 -7.24 -27.15 9.49
C SER A 635 -6.35 -27.94 10.47
N GLY A 636 -5.68 -28.99 9.99
CA GLY A 636 -4.80 -29.83 10.81
C GLY A 636 -4.64 -31.25 10.28
N ALA A 637 -5.55 -31.71 9.43
CA ALA A 637 -5.27 -32.83 8.55
C ALA A 637 -4.59 -32.30 7.28
N ASN A 638 -3.45 -32.86 6.95
CA ASN A 638 -2.77 -32.61 5.68
C ASN A 638 -3.81 -32.73 4.56
N VAL A 639 -3.97 -31.70 3.69
CA VAL A 639 -5.01 -31.69 2.62
C VAL A 639 -4.99 -33.03 1.87
N LEU A 640 -3.80 -33.58 1.71
CA LEU A 640 -3.45 -34.86 1.10
C LEU A 640 -3.96 -36.15 1.79
N THR A 641 -4.60 -36.11 2.98
CA THR A 641 -4.77 -37.32 3.83
C THR A 641 -6.21 -37.81 4.11
N LEU A 642 -7.27 -37.14 3.64
CA LEU A 642 -8.66 -37.55 3.97
C LEU A 642 -9.58 -37.68 2.75
N PRO A 643 -9.78 -38.91 2.21
CA PRO A 643 -10.78 -39.21 1.18
C PRO A 643 -12.20 -38.72 1.54
N ALA A 644 -12.55 -38.72 2.84
CA ALA A 644 -13.85 -38.27 3.33
C ALA A 644 -14.09 -36.76 3.16
N SER A 645 -13.06 -35.92 3.31
CA SER A 645 -13.20 -34.46 3.16
C SER A 645 -13.43 -34.06 1.71
N TYR A 646 -12.78 -34.74 0.76
CA TYR A 646 -13.02 -34.56 -0.67
C TYR A 646 -14.43 -35.01 -1.09
N ALA A 647 -14.88 -36.18 -0.60
CA ALA A 647 -16.23 -36.66 -0.83
C ALA A 647 -17.29 -35.69 -0.28
N ARG A 648 -17.06 -35.14 0.92
CA ARG A 648 -17.91 -34.10 1.52
C ARG A 648 -17.93 -32.83 0.65
N ALA A 649 -16.77 -32.27 0.29
CA ALA A 649 -16.70 -31.08 -0.55
C ALA A 649 -17.41 -31.26 -1.91
N SER A 650 -17.21 -32.42 -2.54
CA SER A 650 -17.92 -32.81 -3.77
C SER A 650 -19.44 -32.85 -3.56
N ALA A 651 -19.92 -33.47 -2.48
CA ALA A 651 -21.35 -33.51 -2.16
C ALA A 651 -21.94 -32.11 -1.90
N TRP A 652 -21.18 -31.21 -1.25
CA TRP A 652 -21.57 -29.81 -1.04
C TRP A 652 -21.78 -29.09 -2.37
N TYR A 653 -20.80 -29.21 -3.28
CA TYR A 653 -20.84 -28.62 -4.61
C TYR A 653 -22.04 -29.13 -5.42
N VAL A 654 -22.22 -30.46 -5.53
CA VAL A 654 -23.30 -31.07 -6.30
C VAL A 654 -24.68 -30.67 -5.77
N ALA A 655 -24.88 -30.72 -4.46
CA ALA A 655 -26.16 -30.38 -3.84
C ALA A 655 -26.52 -28.89 -4.06
N GLY A 656 -25.55 -28.00 -3.86
CA GLY A 656 -25.77 -26.57 -4.02
C GLY A 656 -25.98 -26.16 -5.48
N TYR A 657 -25.22 -26.72 -6.44
CA TYR A 657 -25.44 -26.47 -7.88
C TYR A 657 -26.78 -27.01 -8.37
N THR A 658 -27.18 -28.20 -7.90
CA THR A 658 -28.49 -28.78 -8.25
C THR A 658 -29.65 -27.92 -7.73
N ARG A 659 -29.48 -27.23 -6.59
CA ARG A 659 -30.47 -26.29 -6.07
C ARG A 659 -30.39 -24.91 -6.72
N GLY A 660 -29.20 -24.43 -7.04
CA GLY A 660 -28.97 -23.21 -7.82
C GLY A 660 -29.63 -23.28 -9.20
N ALA A 661 -29.52 -24.43 -9.88
CA ALA A 661 -30.24 -24.72 -11.12
C ALA A 661 -31.77 -24.64 -10.99
N LYS A 662 -32.32 -24.79 -9.77
CA LYS A 662 -33.74 -24.65 -9.43
C LYS A 662 -34.10 -23.27 -8.88
N GLY A 663 -33.15 -22.32 -8.87
CA GLY A 663 -33.33 -20.96 -8.34
C GLY A 663 -33.49 -20.90 -6.81
N ARG A 664 -33.00 -21.91 -6.08
CA ARG A 664 -33.25 -22.07 -4.63
C ARG A 664 -32.09 -21.66 -3.73
N GLY A 665 -31.09 -20.94 -4.26
CA GLY A 665 -29.96 -20.39 -3.51
C GLY A 665 -29.05 -21.45 -2.88
N GLY A 666 -27.89 -21.69 -3.50
CA GLY A 666 -26.92 -22.71 -3.04
C GLY A 666 -25.49 -22.50 -3.56
N GLU A 667 -25.27 -21.46 -4.36
CA GLU A 667 -24.03 -21.19 -5.07
C GLU A 667 -22.90 -20.85 -4.09
N ALA A 668 -23.15 -19.90 -3.18
CA ALA A 668 -22.17 -19.47 -2.18
C ALA A 668 -21.77 -20.62 -1.23
N PHE A 669 -22.70 -21.51 -0.92
CA PHE A 669 -22.45 -22.70 -0.12
C PHE A 669 -21.59 -23.73 -0.88
N SER A 670 -21.88 -23.92 -2.17
CA SER A 670 -21.20 -24.90 -3.04
C SER A 670 -19.68 -24.69 -3.12
N TRP A 671 -19.26 -23.42 -3.09
CA TRP A 671 -17.86 -23.01 -3.22
C TRP A 671 -17.18 -22.71 -1.89
N LEU A 672 -17.86 -22.88 -0.76
CA LEU A 672 -17.22 -22.69 0.55
C LEU A 672 -15.94 -23.53 0.71
N PRO A 673 -15.90 -24.83 0.31
CA PRO A 673 -14.68 -25.64 0.35
C PRO A 673 -13.88 -25.59 -0.97
N TYR A 674 -13.77 -24.44 -1.64
CA TYR A 674 -13.17 -24.34 -2.99
C TYR A 674 -11.78 -24.98 -3.11
N ARG A 675 -10.94 -24.93 -2.07
CA ARG A 675 -9.59 -25.54 -2.07
C ARG A 675 -9.62 -27.05 -2.28
N TYR A 676 -10.59 -27.73 -1.68
CA TYR A 676 -10.78 -29.16 -1.87
C TYR A 676 -11.26 -29.45 -3.31
N LEU A 677 -12.13 -28.61 -3.86
CA LEU A 677 -12.61 -28.73 -5.24
C LEU A 677 -11.48 -28.48 -6.25
N ALA A 678 -10.63 -27.47 -6.00
CA ALA A 678 -9.44 -27.18 -6.80
C ALA A 678 -8.48 -28.36 -6.83
N PHE A 679 -8.27 -29.03 -5.70
CA PHE A 679 -7.44 -30.23 -5.65
C PHE A 679 -8.04 -31.39 -6.45
N ILE A 680 -9.35 -31.63 -6.35
CA ILE A 680 -10.04 -32.65 -7.15
C ILE A 680 -9.83 -32.38 -8.65
N LYS A 681 -10.08 -31.14 -9.08
CA LYS A 681 -9.95 -30.71 -10.49
C LYS A 681 -8.52 -30.80 -11.02
N ALA A 682 -7.54 -30.43 -10.21
CA ALA A 682 -6.13 -30.53 -10.58
C ALA A 682 -5.73 -31.99 -10.85
N ARG A 683 -6.17 -32.93 -10.01
CA ARG A 683 -5.89 -34.37 -10.19
C ARG A 683 -6.51 -34.97 -11.44
N THR A 684 -7.76 -34.63 -11.76
CA THR A 684 -8.41 -35.11 -12.99
C THR A 684 -7.73 -34.55 -14.25
N SER A 685 -7.26 -33.30 -14.19
CA SER A 685 -6.54 -32.66 -15.29
C SER A 685 -5.18 -33.31 -15.57
N ILE A 686 -4.43 -33.71 -14.53
CA ILE A 686 -3.10 -34.34 -14.65
C ILE A 686 -3.17 -35.73 -15.29
N GLY A 687 -4.25 -36.49 -15.07
CA GLY A 687 -4.45 -37.81 -15.69
C GLY A 687 -4.58 -37.79 -17.22
N SER A 688 -4.67 -36.60 -17.84
CA SER A 688 -4.88 -36.43 -19.29
C SER A 688 -3.73 -35.74 -20.04
N CYS A 689 -2.70 -35.21 -19.35
CA CYS A 689 -1.66 -34.39 -19.98
C CYS A 689 -0.29 -34.58 -19.31
N SER A 690 0.58 -35.39 -19.90
CA SER A 690 1.87 -35.82 -19.35
C SER A 690 3.04 -34.83 -19.56
N SER A 691 2.82 -33.52 -19.65
CA SER A 691 3.92 -32.58 -19.91
C SER A 691 3.64 -31.11 -19.55
N HIS A 692 3.25 -30.79 -18.31
CA HIS A 692 3.18 -29.40 -17.86
C HIS A 692 3.72 -29.12 -16.44
N PRO A 693 4.34 -27.94 -16.21
CA PRO A 693 5.07 -27.60 -14.96
C PRO A 693 4.19 -27.40 -13.71
N ALA A 694 2.88 -27.64 -13.81
CA ALA A 694 1.91 -27.51 -12.70
C ALA A 694 2.18 -28.50 -11.54
N LEU A 695 3.11 -29.44 -11.72
CA LEU A 695 3.57 -30.41 -10.73
C LEU A 695 4.26 -29.79 -9.50
N ILE A 696 4.81 -28.57 -9.59
CA ILE A 696 5.56 -27.99 -8.46
C ILE A 696 4.66 -27.26 -7.45
N VAL A 697 3.48 -26.79 -7.86
CA VAL A 697 2.57 -26.04 -6.96
C VAL A 697 1.73 -26.98 -6.09
N ILE A 698 1.53 -28.24 -6.51
CA ILE A 698 0.73 -29.22 -5.78
C ILE A 698 1.52 -29.91 -4.65
N ASP A 699 2.86 -29.95 -4.74
CA ASP A 699 3.73 -30.43 -3.65
C ASP A 699 4.09 -29.31 -2.62
N LEU A 700 3.65 -28.06 -2.86
CA LEU A 700 3.99 -26.88 -2.04
C LEU A 700 2.78 -26.16 -1.41
N ILE A 701 1.54 -26.65 -1.61
CA ILE A 701 0.35 -26.31 -0.80
C ILE A 701 0.15 -27.41 0.22
#